data_AF-A0A2D7SNC2-F1
#
_entry.id   AF-A0A2D7SNC2-F1
#
_cell.length_a   1.000
_cell.length_b   1.000
_cell.length_c   1.000
_cell.angle_alpha   90.00
_cell.angle_beta   90.00
_cell.angle_gamma   90.00
#
_symmetry.space_group_name_H-M   'P 1'
#
loop_
_entity.id
_entity.type
_entity.pdbx_description
1 polymer ?
#
loop_
_entity_poly.entity_id
_entity_poly.type
_entity_poly.pdbx_seq_one_letter_code
_entity_poly.pdbx_strand_id
1 'polypeptide(L)'
;MIKIKKITIHEFRGIRDITLEPNEGNFAACGRNGTGKSGIVDAIEFGLTGNVSRLSGRGTGGLSVKQHGPHVDSRNKPDESWVLIEVSIPSLKIEASIKRSVKDAASPTITPDTQEVKEVFAHIAQHPEFVLSRRELIRYILSEPGQRSKEVQALLRLEELEKVRKALQKVANESKKELPSLEQARTDSGERLRSALNISRLNEKDLLKSVNDQRAVLGLNPITTLEANTSIKDGMASGTSSQHKPIPIAIPKEQAALDMKTLRKSITSFVDQIESGLADDPASKIDELKKDKQLLENLSRESLLQQALDSFNGENCPVCDKEWDDHDFREHLAGKLAKLEEVKEKRAQLEVALKPIIQSLETMRTAIQNAKVYGPRFKNPVDVSSLEQKGDELKSAIKNLQDITPLDEAESALLIVKSNFSAAEKTIAVLEAEIKSLPEPSKQDSAKEYLTVGQERLDTYRNDSLKLKTAKERAKIAEAVSIKYNEVVTRELDEIYKQVEEKFVEYYRKINSDDESDFTAKLKPSMGKLGFDVDFYGRGKFPPGAYHSEGHQDSMGVALYLALMQHLLGDAFTLSVLDDVLMSVDAGHRREVCKLLQTAFPNTQFIFTTHDDTWLRHMKAIGMVKSKGLVHFRTWTVETGPSEWDSKDVWTDIDEALVKNEVKKASAYLREYLEHFATEACDQLRARVEFHGDAQLTLGELLPNAIEALSELYTKGKEAENSWGNKDNVKDIAAKDKLFKAAVVASQADQWQINAAVHYNSWANLDKKDFEPVVEAFKELLEVFACKKCESLLYVSPGKGPVKESLRCQCGEVNINLIKKDEKGSST
;
A
#
# COMPACT_ATOMS: atom_id res chain seq x y z
N MET A 1 3.27 -20.82 -10.90
CA MET A 1 1.82 -20.53 -10.80
C MET A 1 0.99 -21.67 -11.36
N ILE A 2 -0.33 -21.46 -11.48
CA ILE A 2 -1.39 -22.43 -11.71
C ILE A 2 -2.24 -22.07 -12.94
N LYS A 3 -3.03 -23.04 -13.42
CA LYS A 3 -4.18 -22.82 -14.30
C LYS A 3 -5.42 -23.42 -13.67
N ILE A 4 -6.51 -22.68 -13.60
CA ILE A 4 -7.78 -23.12 -13.03
C ILE A 4 -8.49 -24.06 -14.00
N LYS A 5 -8.84 -25.24 -13.49
CA LYS A 5 -9.69 -26.22 -14.16
C LYS A 5 -11.15 -26.03 -13.82
N LYS A 6 -11.44 -25.89 -12.54
CA LYS A 6 -12.79 -25.88 -11.98
C LYS A 6 -12.86 -25.01 -10.74
N ILE A 7 -13.99 -24.31 -10.59
CA ILE A 7 -14.31 -23.47 -9.43
C ILE A 7 -15.69 -23.89 -8.96
N THR A 8 -15.81 -24.26 -7.69
CA THR A 8 -17.09 -24.51 -7.02
C THR A 8 -17.23 -23.54 -5.86
N ILE A 9 -18.33 -22.80 -5.83
CA ILE A 9 -18.61 -21.76 -4.84
C ILE A 9 -19.92 -22.12 -4.15
N HIS A 10 -19.91 -22.13 -2.82
CA HIS A 10 -21.09 -22.46 -2.02
C HIS A 10 -21.31 -21.40 -0.92
N GLU A 11 -22.53 -20.86 -0.86
CA GLU A 11 -23.01 -19.87 0.11
C GLU A 11 -22.03 -18.70 0.34
N PHE A 12 -21.48 -18.14 -0.74
CA PHE A 12 -20.45 -17.09 -0.69
C PHE A 12 -20.90 -15.83 -1.43
N ARG A 13 -20.85 -14.68 -0.75
CA ARG A 13 -21.23 -13.36 -1.28
C ARG A 13 -22.66 -13.33 -1.82
N GLY A 14 -22.85 -13.21 -3.13
CA GLY A 14 -24.17 -13.28 -3.78
C GLY A 14 -24.49 -14.68 -4.32
N ILE A 15 -23.65 -15.67 -4.10
CA ILE A 15 -23.73 -16.97 -4.75
C ILE A 15 -24.21 -18.01 -3.74
N ARG A 16 -25.25 -18.75 -4.13
CA ARG A 16 -25.80 -19.88 -3.37
C ARG A 16 -25.01 -21.15 -3.64
N ASP A 17 -25.01 -21.59 -4.90
CA ASP A 17 -24.20 -22.70 -5.37
C ASP A 17 -23.92 -22.48 -6.86
N ILE A 18 -22.66 -22.55 -7.27
CA ILE A 18 -22.30 -22.51 -8.68
C ILE A 18 -21.02 -23.31 -8.91
N THR A 19 -20.95 -23.97 -10.07
CA THR A 19 -19.77 -24.69 -10.52
C THR A 19 -19.40 -24.23 -11.92
N LEU A 20 -18.17 -23.73 -12.08
CA LEU A 20 -17.63 -23.23 -13.34
C LEU A 20 -16.46 -24.09 -13.77
N GLU A 21 -16.38 -24.43 -15.06
CA GLU A 21 -15.34 -25.31 -15.61
C GLU A 21 -14.49 -24.63 -16.72
N PRO A 22 -13.59 -23.68 -16.35
CA PRO A 22 -12.66 -23.06 -17.31
C PRO A 22 -11.75 -24.03 -18.07
N ASN A 23 -11.47 -25.23 -17.50
CA ASN A 23 -10.67 -26.28 -18.14
C ASN A 23 -9.29 -25.80 -18.65
N GLU A 24 -8.56 -25.03 -17.84
CA GLU A 24 -7.25 -24.42 -18.14
C GLU A 24 -7.25 -23.38 -19.29
N GLY A 25 -8.39 -23.15 -19.93
CA GLY A 25 -8.57 -22.15 -20.97
C GLY A 25 -9.05 -20.80 -20.43
N ASN A 26 -8.98 -19.77 -21.28
CA ASN A 26 -9.58 -18.49 -20.95
C ASN A 26 -11.10 -18.65 -20.74
N PHE A 27 -11.63 -17.94 -19.76
CA PHE A 27 -13.02 -18.03 -19.36
C PHE A 27 -13.63 -16.63 -19.26
N ALA A 28 -14.89 -16.46 -19.66
CA ALA A 28 -15.60 -15.19 -19.53
C ALA A 28 -17.00 -15.39 -18.95
N ALA A 29 -17.28 -14.65 -17.88
CA ALA A 29 -18.63 -14.52 -17.33
C ALA A 29 -19.22 -13.16 -17.75
N CYS A 30 -20.38 -13.17 -18.39
CA CYS A 30 -21.05 -11.97 -18.85
C CYS A 30 -22.43 -11.82 -18.20
N GLY A 31 -22.88 -10.59 -17.93
CA GLY A 31 -24.24 -10.35 -17.44
C GLY A 31 -24.44 -8.92 -16.97
N ARG A 32 -25.69 -8.47 -16.83
CA ARG A 32 -26.02 -7.09 -16.39
C ARG A 32 -25.46 -6.77 -15.00
N ASN A 33 -25.39 -5.50 -14.62
CA ASN A 33 -24.95 -5.13 -13.27
C ASN A 33 -25.88 -5.71 -12.21
N GLY A 34 -25.29 -6.22 -11.13
CA GLY A 34 -26.03 -6.90 -10.06
C GLY A 34 -26.29 -8.40 -10.28
N THR A 35 -25.86 -8.99 -11.39
CA THR A 35 -26.07 -10.44 -11.68
C THR A 35 -25.13 -11.39 -10.93
N GLY A 36 -24.32 -10.91 -9.98
CA GLY A 36 -23.41 -11.76 -9.19
C GLY A 36 -22.03 -12.05 -9.82
N LYS A 37 -21.73 -11.53 -11.02
CA LYS A 37 -20.46 -11.73 -11.74
C LYS A 37 -19.18 -11.41 -10.93
N SER A 38 -19.10 -10.25 -10.26
CA SER A 38 -17.94 -9.93 -9.40
C SER A 38 -17.82 -10.85 -8.18
N GLY A 39 -18.88 -11.58 -7.81
CA GLY A 39 -18.82 -12.62 -6.79
C GLY A 39 -17.93 -13.80 -7.17
N ILE A 40 -17.77 -14.09 -8.47
CA ILE A 40 -16.82 -15.10 -8.97
C ILE A 40 -15.39 -14.64 -8.72
N VAL A 41 -15.12 -13.36 -9.00
CA VAL A 41 -13.79 -12.76 -8.79
C VAL A 41 -13.44 -12.78 -7.30
N ASP A 42 -14.37 -12.31 -6.45
CA ASP A 42 -14.24 -12.37 -4.99
C ASP A 42 -13.98 -13.82 -4.51
N ALA A 43 -14.62 -14.82 -5.13
CA ALA A 43 -14.46 -16.22 -4.76
C ALA A 43 -13.10 -16.79 -5.17
N ILE A 44 -12.61 -16.47 -6.37
CA ILE A 44 -11.27 -16.90 -6.82
C ILE A 44 -10.20 -16.26 -5.94
N GLU A 45 -10.31 -14.95 -5.68
CA GLU A 45 -9.42 -14.22 -4.78
C GLU A 45 -9.41 -14.86 -3.39
N PHE A 46 -10.59 -15.10 -2.82
CA PHE A 46 -10.75 -15.70 -1.51
C PHE A 46 -10.18 -17.12 -1.44
N GLY A 47 -10.51 -17.99 -2.41
CA GLY A 47 -10.01 -19.36 -2.43
C GLY A 47 -8.49 -19.43 -2.40
N LEU A 48 -7.82 -18.59 -3.20
CA LEU A 48 -6.37 -18.58 -3.36
C LEU A 48 -5.65 -17.81 -2.24
N THR A 49 -6.17 -16.67 -1.79
CA THR A 49 -5.48 -15.77 -0.84
C THR A 49 -6.03 -15.83 0.58
N GLY A 50 -7.32 -16.12 0.74
CA GLY A 50 -8.06 -16.00 2.00
C GLY A 50 -8.58 -14.60 2.30
N ASN A 51 -8.35 -13.64 1.41
CA ASN A 51 -8.84 -12.28 1.51
C ASN A 51 -9.81 -11.96 0.36
N VAL A 52 -10.57 -10.88 0.54
CA VAL A 52 -11.35 -10.26 -0.53
C VAL A 52 -11.00 -8.78 -0.54
N SER A 53 -10.39 -8.29 -1.62
CA SER A 53 -9.91 -6.91 -1.73
C SER A 53 -11.05 -5.89 -1.64
N ARG A 54 -12.27 -6.26 -2.02
CA ARG A 54 -13.47 -5.42 -1.84
C ARG A 54 -13.89 -5.26 -0.38
N LEU A 55 -13.52 -6.21 0.48
CA LEU A 55 -13.85 -6.22 1.92
C LEU A 55 -12.67 -5.78 2.80
N SER A 56 -11.57 -5.32 2.20
CA SER A 56 -10.36 -4.90 2.89
C SER A 56 -9.77 -3.61 2.29
N GLY A 57 -8.92 -2.93 3.07
CA GLY A 57 -8.24 -1.69 2.65
C GLY A 57 -8.97 -0.38 2.99
N ARG A 58 -8.51 0.73 2.42
CA ARG A 58 -9.07 2.07 2.70
C ARG A 58 -10.55 2.15 2.33
N GLY A 59 -11.35 2.75 3.21
CA GLY A 59 -12.79 2.92 3.04
C GLY A 59 -13.64 1.72 3.44
N THR A 60 -13.05 0.68 4.06
CA THR A 60 -13.75 -0.57 4.42
C THR A 60 -13.88 -0.82 5.92
N GLY A 61 -13.80 0.21 6.77
CA GLY A 61 -13.69 0.08 8.24
C GLY A 61 -14.82 -0.67 8.97
N GLY A 62 -15.93 -0.98 8.30
CA GLY A 62 -17.01 -1.83 8.81
C GLY A 62 -17.17 -3.18 8.09
N LEU A 63 -16.30 -3.50 7.14
CA LEU A 63 -16.35 -4.72 6.34
C LEU A 63 -15.30 -5.72 6.82
N SER A 64 -15.61 -7.00 6.66
CA SER A 64 -14.68 -8.10 6.96
C SER A 64 -15.09 -9.36 6.22
N VAL A 65 -14.12 -10.18 5.83
CA VAL A 65 -14.38 -11.48 5.19
C VAL A 65 -15.22 -12.39 6.09
N LYS A 66 -14.97 -12.38 7.41
CA LYS A 66 -15.72 -13.23 8.35
C LYS A 66 -17.21 -12.93 8.39
N GLN A 67 -17.61 -11.65 8.33
CA GLN A 67 -19.02 -11.24 8.42
C GLN A 67 -19.69 -11.09 7.05
N HIS A 68 -18.93 -10.72 6.02
CA HIS A 68 -19.46 -10.31 4.71
C HIS A 68 -19.00 -11.19 3.54
N GLY A 69 -18.16 -12.19 3.83
CA GLY A 69 -17.82 -13.27 2.91
C GLY A 69 -18.97 -14.26 2.69
N PRO A 70 -19.67 -14.73 3.74
CA PRO A 70 -20.80 -15.62 3.55
C PRO A 70 -21.96 -14.92 2.84
N HIS A 71 -22.80 -15.71 2.18
CA HIS A 71 -24.07 -15.24 1.64
C HIS A 71 -24.92 -14.61 2.75
N VAL A 72 -25.81 -13.67 2.40
CA VAL A 72 -26.61 -12.90 3.38
C VAL A 72 -27.41 -13.80 4.32
N ASP A 73 -27.95 -14.90 3.81
CA ASP A 73 -28.74 -15.84 4.61
C ASP A 73 -27.88 -16.86 5.37
N SER A 74 -26.58 -16.91 5.07
CA SER A 74 -25.59 -17.79 5.70
C SER A 74 -24.56 -17.03 6.53
N ARG A 75 -24.81 -15.74 6.83
CA ARG A 75 -23.93 -14.87 7.64
C ARG A 75 -23.55 -15.47 8.99
N ASN A 76 -24.47 -16.18 9.62
CA ASN A 76 -24.27 -16.82 10.93
C ASN A 76 -23.66 -18.23 10.81
N LYS A 77 -23.39 -18.70 9.59
CA LYS A 77 -22.89 -20.04 9.28
C LYS A 77 -21.65 -19.98 8.37
N PRO A 78 -20.55 -19.40 8.84
CA PRO A 78 -19.34 -19.22 8.02
C PRO A 78 -18.64 -20.53 7.62
N ASP A 79 -19.04 -21.67 8.21
CA ASP A 79 -18.62 -23.02 7.85
C ASP A 79 -19.36 -23.58 6.62
N GLU A 80 -20.61 -23.18 6.41
CA GLU A 80 -21.37 -23.49 5.19
C GLU A 80 -20.88 -22.65 4.00
N SER A 81 -20.17 -21.54 4.21
CA SER A 81 -19.61 -20.72 3.13
C SER A 81 -18.19 -21.17 2.76
N TRP A 82 -17.99 -21.64 1.53
CA TRP A 82 -16.68 -22.11 1.07
C TRP A 82 -16.49 -22.01 -0.45
N VAL A 83 -15.22 -22.01 -0.86
CA VAL A 83 -14.79 -22.06 -2.26
C VAL A 83 -13.81 -23.22 -2.44
N LEU A 84 -14.01 -24.02 -3.49
CA LEU A 84 -13.12 -25.07 -3.95
C LEU A 84 -12.60 -24.72 -5.33
N ILE A 85 -11.28 -24.70 -5.51
CA ILE A 85 -10.64 -24.42 -6.79
C ILE A 85 -9.74 -25.60 -7.13
N GLU A 86 -10.00 -26.24 -8.26
CA GLU A 86 -9.16 -27.29 -8.84
C GLU A 86 -8.28 -26.68 -9.92
N VAL A 87 -6.99 -27.00 -9.89
CA VAL A 87 -5.96 -26.36 -10.69
C VAL A 87 -4.99 -27.39 -11.27
N SER A 88 -4.45 -27.07 -12.44
CA SER A 88 -3.23 -27.64 -12.98
C SER A 88 -2.03 -26.81 -12.49
N ILE A 89 -0.96 -27.48 -12.06
CA ILE A 89 0.31 -26.85 -11.70
C ILE A 89 1.34 -27.19 -12.79
N PRO A 90 1.56 -26.34 -13.81
CA PRO A 90 2.42 -26.68 -14.94
C PRO A 90 3.86 -27.03 -14.58
N SER A 91 4.40 -26.35 -13.55
CA SER A 91 5.78 -26.57 -13.06
C SER A 91 6.00 -27.96 -12.48
N LEU A 92 4.98 -28.53 -11.83
CA LEU A 92 5.01 -29.85 -11.20
C LEU A 92 4.35 -30.93 -12.07
N LYS A 93 3.60 -30.53 -13.11
CA LYS A 93 2.80 -31.41 -13.97
C LYS A 93 1.80 -32.28 -13.19
N ILE A 94 1.23 -31.71 -12.13
CA ILE A 94 0.22 -32.35 -11.29
C ILE A 94 -1.04 -31.50 -11.22
N GLU A 95 -2.13 -32.15 -10.88
CA GLU A 95 -3.38 -31.50 -10.51
C GLU A 95 -3.45 -31.37 -8.99
N ALA A 96 -4.01 -30.25 -8.54
CA ALA A 96 -4.22 -29.96 -7.13
C ALA A 96 -5.55 -29.25 -6.92
N SER A 97 -6.06 -29.30 -5.70
CA SER A 97 -7.24 -28.55 -5.28
C SER A 97 -6.98 -27.81 -3.99
N ILE A 98 -7.55 -26.61 -3.87
CA ILE A 98 -7.58 -25.82 -2.65
C ILE A 98 -9.04 -25.56 -2.26
N LYS A 99 -9.43 -25.98 -1.07
CA LYS A 99 -10.74 -25.68 -0.47
C LYS A 99 -10.55 -24.74 0.71
N ARG A 100 -11.28 -23.62 0.72
CA ARG A 100 -11.25 -22.65 1.81
C ARG A 100 -12.66 -22.31 2.26
N SER A 101 -12.93 -22.41 3.56
CA SER A 101 -14.17 -21.95 4.18
C SER A 101 -13.98 -20.58 4.81
N VAL A 102 -15.05 -19.80 4.95
CA VAL A 102 -14.98 -18.50 5.63
C VAL A 102 -14.61 -18.65 7.11
N LYS A 103 -15.07 -19.72 7.76
CA LYS A 103 -14.71 -20.06 9.14
C LYS A 103 -13.20 -20.22 9.32
N ASP A 104 -12.54 -20.91 8.39
CA ASP A 104 -11.11 -21.26 8.45
C ASP A 104 -10.33 -20.60 7.31
N ALA A 105 -10.56 -19.31 7.09
CA ALA A 105 -9.98 -18.55 5.99
C ALA A 105 -8.44 -18.55 5.97
N ALA A 106 -7.75 -18.77 7.09
CA ALA A 106 -6.28 -18.83 7.15
C ALA A 106 -5.70 -20.25 6.97
N SER A 107 -6.54 -21.29 6.94
CA SER A 107 -6.10 -22.68 6.96
C SER A 107 -6.87 -23.51 5.93
N PRO A 108 -6.57 -23.31 4.63
CA PRO A 108 -7.25 -24.05 3.56
C PRO A 108 -6.87 -25.53 3.56
N THR A 109 -7.78 -26.37 3.09
CA THR A 109 -7.51 -27.78 2.81
C THR A 109 -6.93 -27.91 1.40
N ILE A 110 -5.74 -28.48 1.28
CA ILE A 110 -5.02 -28.63 0.00
C ILE A 110 -4.87 -30.12 -0.31
N THR A 111 -5.05 -30.50 -1.57
CA THR A 111 -4.90 -31.88 -2.04
C THR A 111 -4.18 -31.89 -3.39
N PRO A 112 -3.12 -32.69 -3.60
CA PRO A 112 -2.47 -33.55 -2.61
C PRO A 112 -1.72 -32.74 -1.54
N ASP A 113 -1.72 -33.25 -0.31
CA ASP A 113 -1.07 -32.61 0.84
C ASP A 113 0.46 -32.82 0.84
N THR A 114 1.11 -32.25 -0.16
CA THR A 114 2.58 -32.28 -0.33
C THR A 114 3.17 -30.91 -0.08
N GLN A 115 4.40 -30.86 0.40
CA GLN A 115 5.10 -29.61 0.70
C GLN A 115 5.26 -28.72 -0.55
N GLU A 116 5.56 -29.32 -1.69
CA GLU A 116 5.73 -28.63 -2.98
C GLU A 116 4.42 -27.93 -3.44
N VAL A 117 3.27 -28.59 -3.30
CA VAL A 117 1.96 -28.01 -3.64
C VAL A 117 1.59 -26.87 -2.67
N LYS A 118 1.85 -27.06 -1.37
CA LYS A 118 1.65 -26.02 -0.36
C LYS A 118 2.47 -24.77 -0.67
N GLU A 119 3.73 -24.93 -1.09
CA GLU A 119 4.60 -23.82 -1.46
C GLU A 119 4.07 -23.06 -2.68
N VAL A 120 3.51 -23.75 -3.68
CA VAL A 120 2.86 -23.10 -4.83
C VAL A 120 1.66 -22.25 -4.40
N PHE A 121 0.75 -22.79 -3.57
CA PHE A 121 -0.39 -22.01 -3.08
C PHE A 121 0.02 -20.88 -2.13
N ALA A 122 1.02 -21.10 -1.28
CA ALA A 122 1.57 -20.06 -0.40
C ALA A 122 2.21 -18.93 -1.23
N HIS A 123 2.92 -19.27 -2.30
CA HIS A 123 3.45 -18.28 -3.25
C HIS A 123 2.31 -17.47 -3.88
N ILE A 124 1.24 -18.11 -4.37
CA ILE A 124 0.10 -17.39 -4.97
C ILE A 124 -0.61 -16.49 -3.94
N ALA A 125 -0.77 -16.95 -2.70
CA ALA A 125 -1.37 -16.16 -1.64
C ALA A 125 -0.54 -14.90 -1.30
N GLN A 126 0.77 -14.91 -1.55
CA GLN A 126 1.64 -13.74 -1.44
C GLN A 126 1.59 -12.80 -2.66
N HIS A 127 0.90 -13.21 -3.73
CA HIS A 127 0.78 -12.47 -4.97
C HIS A 127 -0.69 -12.20 -5.34
N PRO A 128 -1.46 -11.44 -4.53
CA PRO A 128 -2.87 -11.14 -4.81
C PRO A 128 -3.07 -10.32 -6.10
N GLU A 129 -2.00 -9.81 -6.69
CA GLU A 129 -2.03 -8.97 -7.88
C GLU A 129 -2.56 -9.71 -9.12
N PHE A 130 -2.74 -11.03 -9.10
CA PHE A 130 -3.40 -11.74 -10.20
C PHE A 130 -4.85 -11.30 -10.42
N VAL A 131 -5.49 -10.64 -9.45
CA VAL A 131 -6.81 -10.01 -9.61
C VAL A 131 -6.64 -8.53 -9.93
N LEU A 132 -7.31 -8.09 -11.00
CA LEU A 132 -7.38 -6.69 -11.37
C LEU A 132 -8.83 -6.28 -11.58
N SER A 133 -9.30 -5.36 -10.76
CA SER A 133 -10.59 -4.69 -10.91
C SER A 133 -10.42 -3.28 -11.46
N ARG A 134 -11.48 -2.68 -12.02
CA ARG A 134 -11.48 -1.26 -12.39
C ARG A 134 -11.05 -0.33 -11.25
N ARG A 135 -11.38 -0.69 -10.00
CA ARG A 135 -10.97 0.09 -8.81
C ARG A 135 -9.45 0.10 -8.63
N GLU A 136 -8.77 -1.01 -8.88
CA GLU A 136 -7.31 -1.09 -8.80
C GLU A 136 -6.64 -0.37 -9.97
N LEU A 137 -7.16 -0.52 -11.18
CA LEU A 137 -6.70 0.23 -12.36
C LEU A 137 -6.63 1.73 -12.10
N ILE A 138 -7.73 2.31 -11.61
CA ILE A 138 -7.82 3.73 -11.30
C ILE A 138 -6.80 4.13 -10.24
N ARG A 139 -6.54 3.29 -9.23
CA ARG A 139 -5.52 3.59 -8.20
C ARG A 139 -4.11 3.68 -8.78
N TYR A 140 -3.76 2.85 -9.77
CA TYR A 140 -2.43 2.91 -10.39
C TYR A 140 -2.24 4.16 -11.25
N ILE A 141 -3.32 4.67 -11.84
CA ILE A 141 -3.26 5.78 -12.81
C ILE A 141 -3.54 7.14 -12.17
N LEU A 142 -4.62 7.27 -11.39
CA LEU A 142 -5.14 8.56 -10.93
C LEU A 142 -4.79 8.92 -9.48
N SER A 143 -4.11 8.05 -8.72
CA SER A 143 -3.66 8.40 -7.37
C SER A 143 -2.61 9.51 -7.37
N GLU A 144 -2.57 10.28 -6.28
CA GLU A 144 -1.49 11.24 -6.02
C GLU A 144 -0.10 10.57 -6.07
N PRO A 145 0.98 11.26 -6.47
CA PRO A 145 2.29 10.65 -6.70
C PRO A 145 2.84 9.83 -5.52
N GLY A 146 2.59 10.28 -4.27
CA GLY A 146 3.02 9.56 -3.07
C GLY A 146 2.20 8.29 -2.82
N GLN A 147 0.89 8.31 -3.08
CA GLN A 147 0.06 7.12 -2.96
C GLN A 147 0.30 6.17 -4.13
N ARG A 148 0.40 6.67 -5.38
CA ARG A 148 0.76 5.88 -6.55
C ARG A 148 2.08 5.13 -6.35
N SER A 149 3.09 5.80 -5.80
CA SER A 149 4.36 5.15 -5.44
C SER A 149 4.15 3.96 -4.52
N LYS A 150 3.28 4.10 -3.51
CA LYS A 150 2.98 3.00 -2.57
C LYS A 150 2.23 1.87 -3.25
N GLU A 151 1.21 2.17 -4.07
CA GLU A 151 0.43 1.15 -4.78
C GLU A 151 1.31 0.36 -5.77
N VAL A 152 2.15 1.05 -6.56
CA VAL A 152 3.06 0.40 -7.51
C VAL A 152 4.20 -0.34 -6.78
N GLN A 153 4.73 0.21 -5.68
CA GLN A 153 5.72 -0.50 -4.87
C GLN A 153 5.13 -1.71 -4.15
N ALA A 154 3.86 -1.66 -3.73
CA ALA A 154 3.17 -2.81 -3.15
C ALA A 154 3.05 -3.92 -4.19
N LEU A 155 2.63 -3.56 -5.41
CA LEU A 155 2.55 -4.47 -6.55
C LEU A 155 3.93 -5.07 -6.89
N LEU A 156 5.00 -4.26 -6.84
CA LEU A 156 6.39 -4.72 -7.02
C LEU A 156 7.00 -5.39 -5.76
N ARG A 157 6.26 -5.46 -4.64
CA ARG A 157 6.72 -5.96 -3.32
C ARG A 157 8.00 -5.31 -2.80
N LEU A 158 8.16 -4.00 -3.03
CA LEU A 158 9.35 -3.22 -2.65
C LEU A 158 9.25 -2.57 -1.26
N GLU A 159 8.17 -2.83 -0.52
CA GLU A 159 7.86 -2.22 0.77
C GLU A 159 8.94 -2.50 1.84
N GLU A 160 9.51 -3.71 1.82
CA GLU A 160 10.59 -4.12 2.72
C GLU A 160 11.86 -3.29 2.52
N LEU A 161 12.14 -2.87 1.27
CA LEU A 161 13.30 -2.04 0.97
C LEU A 161 13.23 -0.70 1.71
N GLU A 162 12.04 -0.10 1.77
CA GLU A 162 11.81 1.17 2.47
C GLU A 162 11.84 1.00 4.00
N LYS A 163 11.41 -0.16 4.53
CA LYS A 163 11.55 -0.48 5.96
C LYS A 163 13.01 -0.57 6.38
N VAL A 164 13.83 -1.30 5.62
CA VAL A 164 15.29 -1.40 5.85
C VAL A 164 15.94 -0.02 5.75
N ARG A 165 15.56 0.78 4.75
CA ARG A 165 16.03 2.15 4.56
C ARG A 165 15.81 3.03 5.80
N LYS A 166 14.57 3.05 6.30
CA LYS A 166 14.18 3.82 7.50
C LYS A 166 14.92 3.33 8.74
N ALA A 167 15.11 2.01 8.88
CA ALA A 167 15.86 1.44 9.99
C ALA A 167 17.33 1.89 9.96
N LEU A 168 18.00 1.82 8.81
CA LEU A 168 19.39 2.27 8.64
C LEU A 168 19.53 3.78 8.92
N GLN A 169 18.62 4.58 8.41
CA GLN A 169 18.62 6.03 8.66
C GLN A 169 18.42 6.36 10.14
N LYS A 170 17.52 5.64 10.82
CA LYS A 170 17.33 5.78 12.27
C LYS A 170 18.61 5.46 13.04
N VAL A 171 19.27 4.34 12.71
CA VAL A 171 20.55 3.95 13.35
C VAL A 171 21.64 5.00 13.15
N ALA A 172 21.75 5.58 11.95
CA ALA A 172 22.71 6.64 11.65
C ALA A 172 22.42 7.91 12.48
N ASN A 173 21.15 8.33 12.54
CA ASN A 173 20.73 9.51 13.31
C ASN A 173 20.95 9.34 14.81
N GLU A 174 20.59 8.18 15.37
CA GLU A 174 20.80 7.86 16.79
C GLU A 174 22.30 7.84 17.14
N SER A 175 23.12 7.23 16.30
CA SER A 175 24.58 7.19 16.50
C SER A 175 25.20 8.59 16.47
N LYS A 176 24.70 9.49 15.62
CA LYS A 176 25.15 10.90 15.55
C LYS A 176 24.69 11.72 16.76
N LYS A 177 23.48 11.44 17.28
CA LYS A 177 22.91 12.12 18.45
C LYS A 177 23.67 11.83 19.74
N GLU A 178 24.33 10.67 19.85
CA GLU A 178 25.13 10.29 21.03
C GLU A 178 26.46 11.06 21.13
N LEU A 179 27.05 11.46 19.99
CA LEU A 179 28.40 12.03 19.93
C LEU A 179 28.62 13.25 20.83
N PRO A 180 27.76 14.29 20.86
CA PRO A 180 28.00 15.48 21.67
C PRO A 180 28.17 15.17 23.17
N SER A 181 27.39 14.22 23.69
CA SER A 181 27.46 13.82 25.10
C SER A 181 28.80 13.14 25.45
N LEU A 182 29.32 12.31 24.53
CA LEU A 182 30.61 11.63 24.69
C LEU A 182 31.80 12.58 24.48
N GLU A 183 31.65 13.57 23.58
CA GLU A 183 32.64 14.64 23.40
C GLU A 183 32.77 15.50 24.66
N GLN A 184 31.65 15.82 25.30
CA GLN A 184 31.64 16.51 26.58
C GLN A 184 32.29 15.66 27.68
N ALA A 185 31.92 14.39 27.83
CA ALA A 185 32.50 13.50 28.84
C ALA A 185 34.04 13.36 28.70
N ARG A 186 34.55 13.26 27.46
CA ARG A 186 35.99 13.24 27.18
C ARG A 186 36.66 14.57 27.53
N THR A 187 35.98 15.69 27.30
CA THR A 187 36.49 17.03 27.64
C THR A 187 36.58 17.19 29.16
N ASP A 188 35.52 16.87 29.88
CA ASP A 188 35.45 16.95 31.34
C ASP A 188 36.49 16.05 32.02
N SER A 189 36.63 14.80 31.58
CA SER A 189 37.65 13.88 32.12
C SER A 189 39.08 14.37 31.83
N GLY A 190 39.29 15.02 30.68
CA GLY A 190 40.56 15.65 30.35
C GLY A 190 40.90 16.85 31.25
N GLU A 191 39.92 17.67 31.58
CA GLU A 191 40.09 18.78 32.53
C GLU A 191 40.40 18.29 33.94
N ARG A 192 39.72 17.22 34.40
CA ARG A 192 40.00 16.60 35.70
C ARG A 192 41.42 16.04 35.78
N LEU A 193 41.88 15.38 34.72
CA LEU A 193 43.26 14.88 34.62
C LEU A 193 44.27 16.03 34.64
N ARG A 194 43.99 17.10 33.89
CA ARG A 194 44.82 18.31 33.86
C ARG A 194 44.96 18.93 35.26
N SER A 195 43.85 19.04 35.98
CA SER A 195 43.80 19.58 37.34
C SER A 195 44.56 18.70 38.33
N ALA A 196 44.35 17.38 38.29
CA ALA A 196 45.02 16.44 39.18
C ALA A 196 46.55 16.40 38.98
N LEU A 197 47.01 16.55 37.73
CA LEU A 197 48.44 16.58 37.43
C LEU A 197 49.06 17.98 37.49
N ASN A 198 48.26 19.02 37.76
CA ASN A 198 48.69 20.42 37.77
C ASN A 198 49.48 20.82 36.50
N ILE A 199 49.03 20.36 35.33
CA ILE A 199 49.64 20.66 34.04
C ILE A 199 48.86 21.75 33.30
N SER A 200 49.53 22.57 32.50
CA SER A 200 48.88 23.66 31.76
C SER A 200 48.12 23.17 30.52
N ARG A 201 48.65 22.15 29.85
CA ARG A 201 48.09 21.53 28.64
C ARG A 201 48.08 20.03 28.79
N LEU A 202 46.99 19.40 28.33
CA LEU A 202 46.90 17.94 28.28
C LEU A 202 47.60 17.44 27.00
N ASN A 203 48.91 17.21 27.09
CA ASN A 203 49.73 16.58 26.06
C ASN A 203 50.73 15.62 26.72
N GLU A 204 51.27 14.70 25.92
CA GLU A 204 52.19 13.66 26.40
C GLU A 204 53.43 14.25 27.09
N LYS A 205 54.00 15.32 26.55
CA LYS A 205 55.23 15.95 27.07
C LYS A 205 55.03 16.53 28.48
N ASP A 206 53.97 17.31 28.68
CA ASP A 206 53.67 17.96 29.96
C ASP A 206 53.23 16.93 31.00
N LEU A 207 52.47 15.91 30.58
CA LEU A 207 52.06 14.79 31.44
C LEU A 207 53.27 13.98 31.90
N LEU A 208 54.13 13.53 30.98
CA LEU A 208 55.33 12.75 31.32
C LEU A 208 56.30 13.56 32.18
N LYS A 209 56.46 14.86 31.92
CA LYS A 209 57.29 15.73 32.77
C LYS A 209 56.76 15.74 34.22
N SER A 210 55.49 16.07 34.41
CA SER A 210 54.88 16.18 35.73
C SER A 210 54.90 14.84 36.49
N VAL A 211 54.65 13.74 35.78
CA VAL A 211 54.72 12.38 36.33
C VAL A 211 56.15 11.99 36.69
N ASN A 212 57.13 12.23 35.81
CA ASN A 212 58.52 11.84 36.05
C ASN A 212 59.17 12.66 37.18
N ASP A 213 58.79 13.93 37.34
CA ASP A 213 59.22 14.77 38.46
C ASP A 213 58.83 14.12 39.80
N GLN A 214 57.62 13.55 39.89
CA GLN A 214 57.14 12.84 41.10
C GLN A 214 57.70 11.42 41.23
N ARG A 215 57.94 10.72 40.12
CA ARG A 215 58.61 9.40 40.12
C ARG A 215 60.05 9.50 40.62
N ALA A 216 60.75 10.59 40.31
CA ALA A 216 62.11 10.85 40.80
C ALA A 216 62.15 11.00 42.34
N VAL A 217 61.12 11.62 42.94
CA VAL A 217 60.99 11.74 44.41
C VAL A 217 60.87 10.36 45.08
N LEU A 218 60.30 9.39 44.37
CA LEU A 218 60.13 8.00 44.82
C LEU A 218 61.29 7.07 44.44
N GLY A 219 62.30 7.56 43.71
CA GLY A 219 63.39 6.74 43.19
C GLY A 219 62.96 5.74 42.10
N LEU A 220 61.85 6.00 41.41
CA LEU A 220 61.33 5.15 40.33
C LEU A 220 61.95 5.52 38.98
N ASN A 221 62.06 4.54 38.09
CA ASN A 221 62.53 4.76 36.72
C ASN A 221 61.59 5.72 35.96
N PRO A 222 62.14 6.68 35.19
CA PRO A 222 61.32 7.58 34.38
C PRO A 222 60.60 6.82 33.26
N ILE A 223 59.39 7.27 32.94
CA ILE A 223 58.60 6.79 31.82
C ILE A 223 58.98 7.61 30.59
N THR A 224 59.40 6.95 29.51
CA THR A 224 59.84 7.60 28.27
C THR A 224 58.73 7.79 27.25
N THR A 225 57.72 6.91 27.26
CA THR A 225 56.62 6.86 26.29
C THR A 225 55.30 6.51 26.99
N LEU A 226 54.21 7.18 26.61
CA LEU A 226 52.88 6.92 27.17
C LEU A 226 52.03 6.07 26.21
N GLU A 227 52.17 4.75 26.29
CA GLU A 227 51.34 3.79 25.56
C GLU A 227 49.94 3.64 26.19
N ALA A 228 49.04 2.91 25.52
CA ALA A 228 47.64 2.77 25.93
C ALA A 228 47.46 2.12 27.31
N ASN A 229 48.38 1.23 27.70
CA ASN A 229 48.41 0.48 28.96
C ASN A 229 49.49 0.97 29.94
N THR A 230 50.25 2.02 29.61
CA THR A 230 51.30 2.53 30.50
C THR A 230 50.68 3.00 31.81
N SER A 231 51.17 2.44 32.92
CA SER A 231 50.77 2.84 34.26
C SER A 231 51.77 3.83 34.86
N ILE A 232 51.29 5.02 35.23
CA ILE A 232 52.12 6.05 35.85
C ILE A 232 52.51 5.72 37.30
N LYS A 233 51.81 4.75 37.91
CA LYS A 233 52.11 4.19 39.24
C LYS A 233 53.02 2.96 39.22
N ASP A 234 53.51 2.54 38.05
CA ASP A 234 54.32 1.34 37.94
C ASP A 234 55.63 1.45 38.73
N GLY A 235 56.01 0.38 39.41
CA GLY A 235 57.13 0.33 40.36
C GLY A 235 56.82 0.83 41.78
N MET A 236 55.62 1.37 42.06
CA MET A 236 55.19 1.63 43.44
C MET A 236 54.86 0.31 44.13
N ALA A 237 55.65 -0.09 45.14
CA ALA A 237 55.40 -1.31 45.90
C ALA A 237 54.01 -1.25 46.57
N SER A 238 53.16 -2.24 46.28
CA SER A 238 51.93 -2.48 47.05
C SER A 238 52.30 -3.11 48.39
N GLY A 239 52.72 -2.26 49.35
CA GLY A 239 52.87 -2.58 50.78
C GLY A 239 53.83 -3.72 51.15
N THR A 240 55.00 -3.39 51.69
CA THR A 240 55.65 -4.23 52.72
C THR A 240 56.20 -3.36 53.86
N SER A 241 55.69 -3.65 55.06
CA SER A 241 56.31 -3.44 56.38
C SER A 241 56.83 -2.05 56.78
N SER A 242 55.99 -1.30 57.48
CA SER A 242 56.38 -0.79 58.81
C SER A 242 55.18 -0.86 59.76
N GLN A 243 55.43 -1.46 60.92
CA GLN A 243 54.45 -1.61 62.01
C GLN A 243 54.18 -0.25 62.65
N HIS A 244 53.20 0.50 62.15
CA HIS A 244 52.50 1.51 62.95
C HIS A 244 51.07 1.67 62.42
N LYS A 245 50.11 1.22 63.25
CA LYS A 245 48.67 1.55 63.36
C LYS A 245 47.86 1.81 62.07
N PRO A 246 46.58 1.38 61.99
CA PRO A 246 45.75 1.60 60.82
C PRO A 246 45.61 3.12 60.56
N ILE A 247 46.24 3.62 59.50
CA ILE A 247 46.02 4.98 58.99
C ILE A 247 44.64 4.93 58.31
N PRO A 248 43.65 5.74 58.74
CA PRO A 248 42.38 5.85 58.03
C PRO A 248 42.67 6.38 56.62
N ILE A 249 42.04 5.79 55.61
CA ILE A 249 42.02 6.20 54.18
C ILE A 249 42.62 7.61 54.00
N ALA A 250 43.91 7.68 53.64
CA ALA A 250 44.65 8.94 53.64
C ALA A 250 44.00 9.91 52.65
N ILE A 251 43.52 11.05 53.15
CA ILE A 251 43.05 12.16 52.33
C ILE A 251 44.30 12.85 51.78
N PRO A 252 44.48 12.94 50.44
CA PRO A 252 45.65 13.57 49.88
C PRO A 252 45.64 15.08 50.13
N LYS A 253 46.39 15.55 51.14
CA LYS A 253 46.28 16.92 51.67
C LYS A 253 46.49 17.98 50.59
N GLU A 254 47.52 17.81 49.75
CA GLU A 254 47.86 18.75 48.68
C GLU A 254 46.79 18.79 47.57
N GLN A 255 46.28 17.62 47.14
CA GLN A 255 45.22 17.56 46.14
C GLN A 255 43.89 18.08 46.69
N ALA A 256 43.55 17.75 47.94
CA ALA A 256 42.35 18.24 48.60
C ALA A 256 42.39 19.77 48.74
N ALA A 257 43.54 20.34 49.10
CA ALA A 257 43.71 21.80 49.14
C ALA A 257 43.58 22.45 47.76
N LEU A 258 44.08 21.80 46.70
CA LEU A 258 43.96 22.28 45.32
C LEU A 258 42.51 22.20 44.80
N ASP A 259 41.80 21.13 45.12
CA ASP A 259 40.39 20.95 44.77
C ASP A 259 39.51 21.98 45.50
N MET A 260 39.77 22.25 46.78
CA MET A 260 39.06 23.31 47.53
C MET A 260 39.34 24.70 46.97
N LYS A 261 40.59 24.98 46.59
CA LYS A 261 40.95 26.25 45.91
C LYS A 261 40.24 26.39 44.56
N THR A 262 40.13 25.30 43.81
CA THR A 262 39.44 25.26 42.52
C THR A 262 37.94 25.48 42.71
N LEU A 263 37.34 24.86 43.73
CA LEU A 263 35.94 25.07 44.10
C LEU A 263 35.67 26.54 44.47
N ARG A 264 36.47 27.11 45.38
CA ARG A 264 36.40 28.54 45.74
C ARG A 264 36.47 29.44 44.51
N LYS A 265 37.46 29.22 43.65
CA LYS A 265 37.64 30.01 42.43
C LYS A 265 36.44 29.87 41.48
N SER A 266 35.88 28.67 41.33
CA SER A 266 34.70 28.44 40.50
C SER A 266 33.45 29.14 41.03
N ILE A 267 33.27 29.16 42.36
CA ILE A 267 32.16 29.87 43.02
C ILE A 267 32.34 31.38 42.84
N THR A 268 33.50 31.95 43.18
CA THR A 268 33.75 33.40 43.04
C THR A 268 33.61 33.85 41.58
N SER A 269 34.25 33.13 40.64
CA SER A 269 34.15 33.48 39.22
C SER A 269 32.72 33.40 38.69
N PHE A 270 31.90 32.49 39.20
CA PHE A 270 30.50 32.38 38.81
C PHE A 270 29.66 33.52 39.40
N VAL A 271 29.84 33.82 40.69
CA VAL A 271 29.16 34.94 41.35
C VAL A 271 29.50 36.25 40.66
N ASP A 272 30.79 36.52 40.37
CA ASP A 272 31.23 37.71 39.64
C ASP A 272 30.57 37.81 38.25
N GLN A 273 30.48 36.69 37.53
CA GLN A 273 29.82 36.62 36.22
C GLN A 273 28.32 36.93 36.31
N ILE A 274 27.62 36.37 37.31
CA ILE A 274 26.20 36.60 37.50
C ILE A 274 25.93 38.05 37.95
N GLU A 275 26.74 38.61 38.85
CA GLU A 275 26.64 40.02 39.27
C GLU A 275 26.94 41.00 38.12
N SER A 276 27.81 40.60 37.19
CA SER A 276 28.10 41.38 35.97
C SER A 276 27.00 41.31 34.90
N GLY A 277 25.89 40.60 35.16
CA GLY A 277 24.73 40.54 34.28
C GLY A 277 24.71 39.39 33.27
N LEU A 278 25.52 38.34 33.46
CA LEU A 278 25.58 37.20 32.52
C LEU A 278 24.21 36.52 32.31
N ALA A 279 23.32 36.57 33.30
CA ALA A 279 21.98 36.01 33.24
C ALA A 279 20.92 36.95 32.62
N ASP A 280 21.24 38.22 32.36
CA ASP A 280 20.25 39.23 31.99
C ASP A 280 19.82 39.10 30.52
N ASP A 281 20.75 38.82 29.60
CA ASP A 281 20.43 38.58 28.18
C ASP A 281 19.59 37.28 27.99
N PRO A 282 19.98 36.12 28.57
CA PRO A 282 19.12 34.93 28.54
C PRO A 282 17.75 35.13 29.18
N ALA A 283 17.65 35.87 30.30
CA ALA A 283 16.37 36.17 30.94
C ALA A 283 15.46 37.02 30.03
N SER A 284 16.01 38.07 29.42
CA SER A 284 15.28 38.91 28.46
C SER A 284 14.80 38.10 27.25
N LYS A 285 15.63 37.19 26.72
CA LYS A 285 15.25 36.31 25.61
C LYS A 285 14.18 35.29 25.98
N ILE A 286 14.18 34.78 27.22
CA ILE A 286 13.09 33.94 27.74
C ILE A 286 11.79 34.75 27.83
N ASP A 287 11.84 35.98 28.33
CA ASP A 287 10.67 36.86 28.41
C ASP A 287 10.09 37.19 27.02
N GLU A 288 10.96 37.39 26.02
CA GLU A 288 10.55 37.56 24.63
C GLU A 288 9.87 36.31 24.08
N LEU A 289 10.46 35.13 24.28
CA LEU A 289 9.89 33.86 23.80
C LEU A 289 8.58 33.48 24.53
N LYS A 290 8.41 33.89 25.78
CA LYS A 290 7.17 33.70 26.54
C LYS A 290 5.99 34.48 25.95
N LYS A 291 6.23 35.64 25.33
CA LYS A 291 5.18 36.39 24.60
C LYS A 291 4.62 35.56 23.44
N ASP A 292 5.44 34.67 22.89
CA ASP A 292 5.12 33.76 21.79
C ASP A 292 4.86 32.30 22.25
N LYS A 293 4.53 32.06 23.54
CA LYS A 293 4.38 30.72 24.14
C LYS A 293 3.48 29.78 23.33
N GLN A 294 2.36 30.28 22.82
CA GLN A 294 1.45 29.48 21.96
C GLN A 294 2.07 29.12 20.60
N LEU A 295 2.91 29.97 20.00
CA LEU A 295 3.58 29.67 18.74
C LEU A 295 4.70 28.65 18.93
N LEU A 296 5.40 28.73 20.07
CA LEU A 296 6.43 27.77 20.49
C LEU A 296 5.89 26.34 20.63
N GLU A 297 4.75 26.17 21.28
CA GLU A 297 4.03 24.88 21.38
C GLU A 297 3.56 24.36 20.01
N ASN A 298 3.37 25.29 19.05
CA ASN A 298 2.89 25.03 17.71
C ASN A 298 3.99 24.97 16.64
N LEU A 299 5.29 24.96 17.01
CA LEU A 299 6.40 24.74 16.08
C LEU A 299 6.23 23.44 15.28
N SER A 300 5.60 22.42 15.87
CA SER A 300 5.23 21.17 15.20
C SER A 300 4.24 21.34 14.04
N ARG A 301 3.50 22.46 14.01
CA ARG A 301 2.50 22.77 12.97
C ARG A 301 3.11 23.39 11.72
N GLU A 302 4.38 23.77 11.72
CA GLU A 302 5.04 24.33 10.53
C GLU A 302 4.91 23.41 9.31
N SER A 303 5.18 22.12 9.49
CA SER A 303 4.98 21.10 8.44
C SER A 303 3.53 21.03 7.95
N LEU A 304 2.55 21.24 8.84
CA LEU A 304 1.14 21.21 8.49
C LEU A 304 0.74 22.47 7.72
N LEU A 305 1.24 23.64 8.12
CA LEU A 305 0.99 24.91 7.44
C LEU A 305 1.64 24.93 6.05
N GLN A 306 2.85 24.40 5.93
CA GLN A 306 3.54 24.25 4.64
C GLN A 306 2.75 23.30 3.71
N GLN A 307 2.30 22.15 4.22
CA GLN A 307 1.46 21.24 3.45
C GLN A 307 0.11 21.85 3.07
N ALA A 308 -0.51 22.63 3.96
CA ALA A 308 -1.75 23.34 3.65
C ALA A 308 -1.54 24.40 2.57
N LEU A 309 -0.39 25.09 2.55
CA LEU A 309 -0.04 26.03 1.49
C LEU A 309 0.20 25.33 0.15
N ASP A 310 0.89 24.18 0.18
CA ASP A 310 1.19 23.38 -1.01
C ASP A 310 -0.07 22.70 -1.60
N SER A 311 -1.07 22.41 -0.76
CA SER A 311 -2.30 21.68 -1.12
C SER A 311 -3.52 22.58 -1.35
N PHE A 312 -3.37 23.91 -1.26
CA PHE A 312 -4.46 24.84 -1.47
C PHE A 312 -4.85 24.91 -2.95
N ASN A 313 -6.14 24.75 -3.22
CA ASN A 313 -6.69 24.62 -4.57
C ASN A 313 -7.15 25.96 -5.19
N GLY A 314 -6.98 27.09 -4.49
CA GLY A 314 -7.40 28.41 -4.96
C GLY A 314 -8.73 28.90 -4.40
N GLU A 315 -9.52 28.02 -3.77
CA GLU A 315 -10.87 28.37 -3.28
C GLU A 315 -11.13 27.89 -1.85
N ASN A 316 -10.71 26.67 -1.48
CA ASN A 316 -11.07 26.07 -0.20
C ASN A 316 -9.83 25.68 0.60
N CYS A 317 -9.83 26.01 1.89
CA CYS A 317 -8.80 25.59 2.83
C CYS A 317 -8.73 24.05 2.88
N PRO A 318 -7.59 23.41 2.56
CA PRO A 318 -7.47 21.95 2.44
C PRO A 318 -7.56 21.19 3.78
N VAL A 319 -7.77 21.91 4.88
CA VAL A 319 -7.86 21.34 6.24
C VAL A 319 -9.28 21.43 6.79
N CYS A 320 -10.03 22.48 6.46
CA CYS A 320 -11.34 22.74 7.08
C CYS A 320 -12.42 23.14 6.07
N ASP A 321 -12.13 23.08 4.77
CA ASP A 321 -13.03 23.35 3.64
C ASP A 321 -13.71 24.72 3.63
N LYS A 322 -13.19 25.66 4.43
CA LYS A 322 -13.67 27.03 4.44
C LYS A 322 -13.22 27.72 3.15
N GLU A 323 -14.11 28.45 2.51
CA GLU A 323 -13.77 29.30 1.36
C GLU A 323 -12.82 30.43 1.77
N TRP A 324 -11.80 30.63 0.93
CA TRP A 324 -10.77 31.67 1.06
C TRP A 324 -10.40 32.19 -0.33
N ASP A 325 -10.09 33.49 -0.40
CA ASP A 325 -9.39 34.04 -1.55
C ASP A 325 -7.93 33.55 -1.59
N ASP A 326 -7.39 33.29 -2.79
CA ASP A 326 -6.04 32.72 -2.96
C ASP A 326 -4.92 33.63 -2.46
N HIS A 327 -5.05 34.94 -2.67
CA HIS A 327 -4.08 35.89 -2.16
C HIS A 327 -4.13 35.92 -0.63
N ASP A 328 -5.32 36.05 -0.06
CA ASP A 328 -5.52 36.16 1.39
C ASP A 328 -5.09 34.89 2.13
N PHE A 329 -5.33 33.71 1.55
CA PHE A 329 -4.93 32.42 2.13
C PHE A 329 -3.40 32.28 2.18
N ARG A 330 -2.75 32.56 1.04
CA ARG A 330 -1.28 32.49 0.93
C ARG A 330 -0.62 33.52 1.82
N GLU A 331 -1.12 34.75 1.86
CA GLU A 331 -0.62 35.82 2.72
C GLU A 331 -0.78 35.45 4.21
N HIS A 332 -1.95 34.93 4.61
CA HIS A 332 -2.21 34.54 6.01
C HIS A 332 -1.28 33.42 6.48
N LEU A 333 -1.07 32.39 5.66
CA LEU A 333 -0.18 31.27 5.99
C LEU A 333 1.30 31.65 5.90
N ALA A 334 1.69 32.44 4.91
CA ALA A 334 3.04 33.00 4.83
C ALA A 334 3.37 33.86 6.06
N GLY A 335 2.41 34.68 6.50
CA GLY A 335 2.54 35.45 7.75
C GLY A 335 2.68 34.58 9.00
N LYS A 336 2.00 33.43 9.04
CA LYS A 336 2.16 32.45 10.14
C LYS A 336 3.51 31.73 10.09
N LEU A 337 3.96 31.32 8.91
CA LEU A 337 5.25 30.66 8.71
C LEU A 337 6.42 31.60 9.05
N ALA A 338 6.34 32.86 8.62
CA ALA A 338 7.34 33.88 8.97
C ALA A 338 7.46 34.07 10.49
N LYS A 339 6.32 34.11 11.20
CA LYS A 339 6.32 34.17 12.68
C LYS A 339 6.92 32.93 13.33
N LEU A 340 6.71 31.73 12.77
CA LEU A 340 7.32 30.50 13.29
C LEU A 340 8.83 30.47 13.08
N GLU A 341 9.32 30.96 11.94
CA GLU A 341 10.76 31.11 11.69
C GLU A 341 11.41 32.13 12.63
N GLU A 342 10.75 33.27 12.88
CA GLU A 342 11.20 34.25 13.86
C GLU A 342 11.34 33.63 15.27
N VAL A 343 10.36 32.81 15.67
CA VAL A 343 10.40 32.09 16.97
C VAL A 343 11.52 31.04 17.02
N LYS A 344 11.78 30.30 15.92
CA LYS A 344 12.94 29.40 15.83
C LYS A 344 14.25 30.14 16.00
N GLU A 345 14.40 31.29 15.34
CA GLU A 345 15.62 32.08 15.42
C GLU A 345 15.85 32.61 16.83
N LYS A 346 14.81 33.16 17.46
CA LYS A 346 14.85 33.60 18.88
C LYS A 346 15.24 32.44 19.82
N ARG A 347 14.70 31.24 19.60
CA ARG A 347 15.08 30.04 20.37
C ARG A 347 16.56 29.68 20.17
N ALA A 348 17.04 29.66 18.93
CA ALA A 348 18.45 29.35 18.65
C ALA A 348 19.40 30.37 19.29
N GLN A 349 19.01 31.66 19.29
CA GLN A 349 19.76 32.70 19.98
C GLN A 349 19.78 32.50 21.50
N LEU A 350 18.66 32.09 22.11
CA LEU A 350 18.62 31.74 23.53
C LEU A 350 19.53 30.55 23.85
N GLU A 351 19.50 29.49 23.03
CA GLU A 351 20.40 28.33 23.18
C GLU A 351 21.87 28.74 23.15
N VAL A 352 22.25 29.69 22.29
CA VAL A 352 23.61 30.24 22.24
C VAL A 352 23.92 31.04 23.50
N ALA A 353 23.01 31.91 23.94
CA ALA A 353 23.18 32.76 25.12
C ALA A 353 23.27 31.95 26.43
N LEU A 354 22.65 30.77 26.51
CA LEU A 354 22.70 29.89 27.68
C LEU A 354 24.00 29.09 27.81
N LYS A 355 24.76 28.88 26.72
CA LYS A 355 26.00 28.06 26.74
C LYS A 355 27.02 28.50 27.78
N PRO A 356 27.38 29.79 27.93
CA PRO A 356 28.35 30.23 28.93
C PRO A 356 27.89 29.94 30.37
N ILE A 357 26.60 30.09 30.65
CA ILE A 357 26.02 29.81 31.97
C ILE A 357 26.11 28.31 32.26
N ILE A 358 25.67 27.47 31.32
CA ILE A 358 25.73 26.01 31.46
C ILE A 358 27.16 25.56 31.71
N GLN A 359 28.13 26.09 30.97
CA GLN A 359 29.55 25.76 31.13
C GLN A 359 30.09 26.13 32.52
N SER A 360 29.74 27.31 33.03
CA SER A 360 30.15 27.73 34.38
C SER A 360 29.50 26.87 35.47
N LEU A 361 28.23 26.47 35.30
CA LEU A 361 27.53 25.56 36.22
C LEU A 361 28.14 24.16 36.21
N GLU A 362 28.50 23.63 35.05
CA GLU A 362 29.16 22.31 34.90
C GLU A 362 30.55 22.31 35.56
N THR A 363 31.29 23.40 35.39
CA THR A 363 32.59 23.61 36.04
C THR A 363 32.45 23.58 37.56
N MET A 364 31.50 24.33 38.10
CA MET A 364 31.23 24.40 39.53
C MET A 364 30.74 23.06 40.09
N ARG A 365 29.78 22.42 39.39
CA ARG A 365 29.25 21.10 39.78
C ARG A 365 30.38 20.08 39.83
N THR A 366 31.30 20.09 38.86
CA THR A 366 32.47 19.20 38.87
C THR A 366 33.37 19.48 40.06
N ALA A 367 33.62 20.74 40.41
CA ALA A 367 34.42 21.09 41.58
C ALA A 367 33.76 20.64 42.90
N ILE A 368 32.43 20.75 43.03
CA ILE A 368 31.67 20.23 44.18
C ILE A 368 31.79 18.71 44.27
N GLN A 369 31.64 18.00 43.15
CA GLN A 369 31.75 16.54 43.11
C GLN A 369 33.16 16.06 43.52
N ASN A 370 34.22 16.81 43.16
CA ASN A 370 35.58 16.50 43.59
C ASN A 370 35.76 16.76 45.10
N ALA A 371 35.26 17.89 45.61
CA ALA A 371 35.42 18.28 47.01
C ALA A 371 34.63 17.39 47.99
N LYS A 372 33.40 16.98 47.63
CA LYS A 372 32.53 16.23 48.56
C LYS A 372 33.07 14.84 48.93
N VAL A 373 33.90 14.25 48.05
CA VAL A 373 34.50 12.92 48.25
C VAL A 373 35.38 12.88 49.51
N TYR A 374 35.88 14.02 49.97
CA TYR A 374 36.71 14.12 51.17
C TYR A 374 35.93 14.03 52.47
N GLY A 375 34.68 14.53 52.52
CA GLY A 375 33.91 14.65 53.77
C GLY A 375 33.77 13.35 54.57
N PRO A 376 33.35 12.23 53.95
CA PRO A 376 33.23 10.93 54.63
C PRO A 376 34.57 10.30 55.04
N ARG A 377 35.70 10.80 54.53
CA ARG A 377 37.03 10.19 54.72
C ARG A 377 37.76 10.72 55.96
N PHE A 378 37.26 11.78 56.59
CA PHE A 378 37.84 12.30 57.84
C PHE A 378 37.57 11.36 59.01
N LYS A 379 38.45 11.38 60.01
CA LYS A 379 38.29 10.59 61.25
C LYS A 379 36.97 10.89 61.96
N ASN A 380 36.57 12.16 61.94
CA ASN A 380 35.21 12.59 62.25
C ASN A 380 34.58 13.02 60.92
N PRO A 381 33.68 12.22 60.33
CA PRO A 381 33.09 12.53 59.03
C PRO A 381 32.43 13.92 59.04
N VAL A 382 32.75 14.72 58.02
CA VAL A 382 32.08 16.01 57.80
C VAL A 382 30.79 15.76 57.05
N ASP A 383 29.68 16.31 57.53
CA ASP A 383 28.41 16.26 56.81
C ASP A 383 28.50 17.11 55.53
N VAL A 384 28.38 16.44 54.39
CA VAL A 384 28.43 17.03 53.04
C VAL A 384 27.05 17.17 52.40
N SER A 385 25.97 16.91 53.16
CA SER A 385 24.58 16.97 52.66
C SER A 385 24.24 18.28 51.94
N SER A 386 24.72 19.42 52.44
CA SER A 386 24.52 20.74 51.81
C SER A 386 25.26 20.89 50.47
N LEU A 387 26.44 20.27 50.31
CA LEU A 387 27.18 20.24 49.05
C LEU A 387 26.53 19.28 48.05
N GLU A 388 25.98 18.15 48.53
CA GLU A 388 25.23 17.22 47.69
C GLU A 388 23.94 17.85 47.17
N GLN A 389 23.16 18.46 48.06
CA GLN A 389 21.97 19.21 47.70
C GLN A 389 22.29 20.29 46.67
N LYS A 390 23.36 21.06 46.88
CA LYS A 390 23.74 22.10 45.91
C LYS A 390 24.19 21.49 44.58
N GLY A 391 24.93 20.38 44.61
CA GLY A 391 25.33 19.66 43.40
C GLY A 391 24.14 19.13 42.58
N ASP A 392 23.07 18.69 43.25
CA ASP A 392 21.84 18.21 42.63
C ASP A 392 20.96 19.36 42.12
N GLU A 393 20.91 20.49 42.83
CA GLU A 393 20.29 21.74 42.35
C GLU A 393 20.95 22.20 41.05
N LEU A 394 22.30 22.26 41.01
CA LEU A 394 23.04 22.64 39.81
C LEU A 394 22.82 21.65 38.67
N LYS A 395 22.79 20.35 38.96
CA LYS A 395 22.48 19.31 37.96
C LYS A 395 21.10 19.52 37.34
N SER A 396 20.10 19.84 38.17
CA SER A 396 18.73 20.08 37.73
C SER A 396 18.63 21.38 36.91
N ALA A 397 19.32 22.44 37.35
CA ALA A 397 19.41 23.69 36.61
C ALA A 397 20.09 23.49 35.24
N ILE A 398 21.22 22.78 35.17
CA ILE A 398 21.90 22.45 33.90
C ILE A 398 20.94 21.73 32.96
N LYS A 399 20.22 20.73 33.45
CA LYS A 399 19.25 19.98 32.63
C LYS A 399 18.16 20.90 32.06
N ASN A 400 17.57 21.76 32.89
CA ASN A 400 16.48 22.65 32.48
C ASN A 400 16.95 23.80 31.57
N LEU A 401 18.22 24.18 31.63
CA LEU A 401 18.82 25.14 30.70
C LEU A 401 19.24 24.49 29.37
N GLN A 402 19.56 23.19 29.38
CA GLN A 402 19.81 22.40 28.16
C GLN A 402 18.51 22.02 27.44
N ASP A 403 17.44 21.74 28.20
CA ASP A 403 16.11 21.45 27.70
C ASP A 403 15.16 22.62 28.00
N ILE A 404 15.22 23.63 27.12
CA ILE A 404 14.57 24.94 27.28
C ILE A 404 13.03 24.85 27.27
N THR A 405 12.48 23.65 27.07
CA THR A 405 11.02 23.41 27.01
C THR A 405 10.64 22.49 28.17
N PRO A 406 9.84 22.95 29.17
CA PRO A 406 9.10 24.22 29.23
C PRO A 406 9.95 25.45 29.62
N LEU A 407 9.66 26.62 29.03
CA LEU A 407 10.38 27.88 29.31
C LEU A 407 10.30 28.34 30.77
N ASP A 408 9.21 27.98 31.47
CA ASP A 408 9.01 28.30 32.88
C ASP A 408 10.04 27.56 33.77
N GLU A 409 10.48 26.36 33.35
CA GLU A 409 11.53 25.61 34.05
C GLU A 409 12.92 26.19 33.78
N ALA A 410 13.18 26.70 32.58
CA ALA A 410 14.43 27.39 32.24
C ALA A 410 14.57 28.72 32.99
N GLU A 411 13.50 29.51 33.08
CA GLU A 411 13.49 30.73 33.90
C GLU A 411 13.71 30.42 35.38
N SER A 412 13.00 29.40 35.91
CA SER A 412 13.20 28.95 37.29
C SER A 412 14.63 28.50 37.54
N ALA A 413 15.27 27.84 36.58
CA ALA A 413 16.68 27.47 36.66
C ALA A 413 17.62 28.70 36.71
N LEU A 414 17.35 29.76 35.93
CA LEU A 414 18.10 31.01 36.02
C LEU A 414 17.91 31.74 37.37
N LEU A 415 16.75 31.57 38.03
CA LEU A 415 16.53 32.09 39.38
C LEU A 415 17.25 31.25 40.44
N ILE A 416 17.29 29.94 40.30
CA ILE A 416 18.07 29.02 41.17
C ILE A 416 19.57 29.37 41.09
N VAL A 417 20.05 29.77 39.92
CA VAL A 417 21.41 30.28 39.72
C VAL A 417 21.74 31.52 40.56
N LYS A 418 20.75 32.36 40.88
CA LYS A 418 20.89 33.56 41.73
C LYS A 418 20.77 33.25 43.23
N SER A 419 20.53 31.99 43.63
CA SER A 419 20.39 31.60 45.04
C SER A 419 21.72 31.61 45.80
N ASN A 420 21.66 31.93 47.10
CA ASN A 420 22.83 32.07 47.97
C ASN A 420 23.53 30.72 48.25
N PHE A 421 24.86 30.70 48.18
CA PHE A 421 25.73 29.56 48.50
C PHE A 421 26.02 29.36 50.00
N SER A 422 25.46 30.17 50.90
CA SER A 422 25.82 30.24 52.32
C SER A 422 25.87 28.90 53.08
N ALA A 423 24.96 27.97 52.79
CA ALA A 423 24.98 26.64 53.42
C ALA A 423 26.14 25.77 52.88
N ALA A 424 26.41 25.82 51.58
CA ALA A 424 27.55 25.15 50.96
C ALA A 424 28.88 25.79 51.38
N GLU A 425 28.95 27.12 51.52
CA GLU A 425 30.14 27.84 51.98
C GLU A 425 30.54 27.48 53.41
N LYS A 426 29.56 27.28 54.31
CA LYS A 426 29.83 26.79 55.67
C LYS A 426 30.50 25.41 55.63
N THR A 427 29.98 24.49 54.82
CA THR A 427 30.56 23.15 54.67
C THR A 427 31.93 23.19 54.00
N ILE A 428 32.13 24.05 53.00
CA ILE A 428 33.43 24.32 52.37
C ILE A 428 34.44 24.79 53.41
N ALA A 429 34.07 25.73 54.28
CA ALA A 429 34.95 26.24 55.34
C ALA A 429 35.32 25.17 56.37
N VAL A 430 34.38 24.28 56.74
CA VAL A 430 34.64 23.13 57.62
C VAL A 430 35.60 22.15 56.94
N LEU A 431 35.38 21.82 55.67
CA LEU A 431 36.29 20.95 54.91
C LEU A 431 37.70 21.56 54.80
N GLU A 432 37.81 22.86 54.51
CA GLU A 432 39.11 23.56 54.46
C GLU A 432 39.85 23.52 55.81
N ALA A 433 39.13 23.70 56.92
CA ALA A 433 39.71 23.65 58.27
C ALA A 433 40.20 22.24 58.61
N GLU A 434 39.41 21.21 58.31
CA GLU A 434 39.78 19.81 58.51
C GLU A 434 40.98 19.41 57.62
N ILE A 435 40.98 19.78 56.34
CA ILE A 435 42.13 19.57 55.42
C ILE A 435 43.39 20.25 55.95
N LYS A 436 43.27 21.48 56.46
CA LYS A 436 44.41 22.22 57.03
C LYS A 436 44.96 21.56 58.29
N SER A 437 44.11 20.92 59.09
CA SER A 437 44.46 20.20 60.32
C SER A 437 45.15 18.85 60.07
N LEU A 438 45.09 18.31 58.86
CA LEU A 438 45.79 17.07 58.50
C LEU A 438 47.31 17.24 58.67
N PRO A 439 48.03 16.20 59.13
CA PRO A 439 49.49 16.23 59.20
C PRO A 439 50.10 16.48 57.82
N GLU A 440 51.21 17.22 57.75
CA GLU A 440 51.93 17.40 56.50
C GLU A 440 52.46 16.04 56.02
N PRO A 441 52.09 15.57 54.81
CA PRO A 441 52.61 14.34 54.26
C PRO A 441 54.13 14.44 54.06
N SER A 442 54.83 13.30 54.14
CA SER A 442 56.22 13.26 53.71
C SER A 442 56.27 13.50 52.19
N LYS A 443 57.38 14.02 51.67
CA LYS A 443 57.55 14.21 50.21
C LYS A 443 57.30 12.92 49.41
N GLN A 444 57.60 11.76 49.99
CA GLN A 444 57.34 10.47 49.37
C GLN A 444 55.85 10.07 49.40
N ASP A 445 55.11 10.44 50.44
CA ASP A 445 53.69 10.14 50.51
C ASP A 445 52.88 11.05 49.57
N SER A 446 53.22 12.35 49.49
CA SER A 446 52.63 13.27 48.48
C SER A 446 52.86 12.77 47.06
N ALA A 447 54.07 12.32 46.73
CA ALA A 447 54.39 11.79 45.40
C ALA A 447 53.63 10.49 45.08
N LYS A 448 53.43 9.59 46.06
CA LYS A 448 52.61 8.37 45.88
C LYS A 448 51.14 8.69 45.64
N GLU A 449 50.58 9.62 46.41
CA GLU A 449 49.19 10.03 46.29
C GLU A 449 48.94 10.74 44.95
N TYR A 450 49.85 11.64 44.55
CA TYR A 450 49.81 12.31 43.25
C TYR A 450 49.76 11.31 42.08
N LEU A 451 50.65 10.31 42.08
CA LEU A 451 50.67 9.30 41.02
C LEU A 451 49.44 8.38 41.06
N THR A 452 48.88 8.13 42.24
CA THR A 452 47.67 7.30 42.40
C THR A 452 46.42 8.02 41.88
N VAL A 453 46.21 9.27 42.28
CA VAL A 453 45.10 10.10 41.79
C VAL A 453 45.25 10.38 40.29
N GLY A 454 46.47 10.69 39.85
CA GLY A 454 46.78 10.87 38.44
C GLY A 454 46.44 9.63 37.60
N GLN A 455 46.72 8.43 38.10
CA GLN A 455 46.40 7.16 37.41
C GLN A 455 44.90 6.97 37.26
N GLU A 456 44.13 7.16 38.33
CA GLU A 456 42.66 7.01 38.31
C GLU A 456 42.01 7.95 37.29
N ARG A 457 42.48 9.21 37.24
CA ARG A 457 41.99 10.22 36.29
C ARG A 457 42.45 9.92 34.85
N LEU A 458 43.66 9.38 34.68
CA LEU A 458 44.18 8.96 33.38
C LEU A 458 43.37 7.79 32.81
N ASP A 459 43.02 6.82 33.64
CA ASP A 459 42.19 5.66 33.22
C ASP A 459 40.78 6.10 32.84
N THR A 460 40.19 7.03 33.59
CA THR A 460 38.89 7.62 33.25
C THR A 460 38.94 8.33 31.89
N TYR A 461 39.95 9.18 31.67
CA TYR A 461 40.14 9.88 30.40
C TYR A 461 40.38 8.93 29.21
N ARG A 462 41.17 7.86 29.42
CA ARG A 462 41.41 6.82 28.41
C ARG A 462 40.11 6.10 28.05
N ASN A 463 39.30 5.73 29.03
CA ASN A 463 38.01 5.07 28.82
C ASN A 463 37.03 5.95 28.05
N ASP A 464 36.87 7.22 28.41
CA ASP A 464 35.96 8.13 27.72
C ASP A 464 36.46 8.47 26.31
N SER A 465 37.78 8.59 26.13
CA SER A 465 38.39 8.75 24.80
C SER A 465 38.16 7.52 23.90
N LEU A 466 38.24 6.31 24.47
CA LEU A 466 37.97 5.06 23.73
C LEU A 466 36.49 4.94 23.34
N LYS A 467 35.57 5.25 24.26
CA LYS A 467 34.12 5.28 23.98
C LYS A 467 33.81 6.26 22.85
N LEU A 468 34.34 7.49 22.93
CA LEU A 468 34.16 8.49 21.88
C LEU A 468 34.70 8.02 20.53
N LYS A 469 35.91 7.45 20.51
CA LYS A 469 36.51 6.91 19.27
C LYS A 469 35.64 5.81 18.65
N THR A 470 35.16 4.89 19.47
CA THR A 470 34.30 3.78 19.04
C THR A 470 32.95 4.28 18.52
N ALA A 471 32.33 5.24 19.21
CA ALA A 471 31.09 5.87 18.78
C ALA A 471 31.24 6.66 17.47
N LYS A 472 32.36 7.38 17.29
CA LYS A 472 32.67 8.08 16.03
C LYS A 472 32.80 7.11 14.85
N GLU A 473 33.51 6.01 15.04
CA GLU A 473 33.66 4.99 13.98
C GLU A 473 32.32 4.34 13.66
N ARG A 474 31.52 4.00 14.68
CA ARG A 474 30.15 3.48 14.51
C ARG A 474 29.26 4.45 13.74
N ALA A 475 29.25 5.74 14.11
CA ALA A 475 28.45 6.76 13.43
C ALA A 475 28.86 6.91 11.96
N LYS A 476 30.16 6.93 11.67
CA LYS A 476 30.70 6.97 10.32
C LYS A 476 30.30 5.75 9.48
N ILE A 477 30.40 4.54 10.04
CA ILE A 477 29.99 3.30 9.36
C ILE A 477 28.48 3.31 9.11
N ALA A 478 27.67 3.67 10.10
CA ALA A 478 26.21 3.72 9.97
C ALA A 478 25.76 4.71 8.88
N GLU A 479 26.39 5.89 8.83
CA GLU A 479 26.14 6.89 7.78
C GLU A 479 26.55 6.37 6.40
N ALA A 480 27.75 5.79 6.27
CA ALA A 480 28.23 5.23 5.01
C ALA A 480 27.34 4.09 4.48
N VAL A 481 26.89 3.18 5.36
CA VAL A 481 25.98 2.09 4.99
C VAL A 481 24.63 2.64 4.56
N SER A 482 24.07 3.61 5.29
CA SER A 482 22.80 4.25 4.94
C SER A 482 22.87 4.95 3.57
N ILE A 483 23.93 5.73 3.33
CA ILE A 483 24.17 6.39 2.03
C ILE A 483 24.31 5.35 0.93
N LYS A 484 25.15 4.33 1.13
CA LYS A 484 25.39 3.32 0.09
C LYS A 484 24.15 2.52 -0.25
N TYR A 485 23.36 2.15 0.75
CA TYR A 485 22.08 1.48 0.56
C TYR A 485 21.12 2.35 -0.26
N ASN A 486 21.00 3.64 0.07
CA ASN A 486 20.16 4.58 -0.67
C ASN A 486 20.59 4.70 -2.14
N GLU A 487 21.89 4.87 -2.40
CA GLU A 487 22.44 4.94 -3.77
C GLU A 487 22.09 3.69 -4.59
N VAL A 488 22.30 2.50 -4.02
CA VAL A 488 22.06 1.23 -4.72
C VAL A 488 20.57 1.03 -4.96
N VAL A 489 19.73 1.23 -3.93
CA VAL A 489 18.28 1.06 -4.08
C VAL A 489 17.71 2.04 -5.10
N THR A 490 18.10 3.32 -5.07
CA THR A 490 17.65 4.28 -6.07
C THR A 490 18.06 3.85 -7.47
N ARG A 491 19.32 3.46 -7.68
CA ARG A 491 19.80 3.03 -9.01
C ARG A 491 19.04 1.80 -9.54
N GLU A 492 18.86 0.77 -8.72
CA GLU A 492 18.16 -0.47 -9.11
C GLU A 492 16.66 -0.21 -9.36
N LEU A 493 16.01 0.63 -8.53
CA LEU A 493 14.62 1.02 -8.74
C LEU A 493 14.45 1.83 -10.03
N ASP A 494 15.36 2.76 -10.31
CA ASP A 494 15.34 3.55 -11.55
C ASP A 494 15.42 2.63 -12.78
N GLU A 495 16.24 1.58 -12.71
CA GLU A 495 16.37 0.58 -13.78
C GLU A 495 15.08 -0.24 -13.94
N ILE A 496 14.48 -0.71 -12.84
CA ILE A 496 13.19 -1.44 -12.87
C ILE A 496 12.08 -0.57 -13.48
N TYR A 497 11.93 0.69 -13.01
CA TYR A 497 10.90 1.59 -13.53
C TYR A 497 11.10 1.90 -15.00
N LYS A 498 12.35 1.98 -15.47
CA LYS A 498 12.64 2.17 -16.90
C LYS A 498 12.22 0.96 -17.74
N GLN A 499 12.51 -0.26 -17.29
CA GLN A 499 12.08 -1.47 -17.99
C GLN A 499 10.55 -1.59 -18.03
N VAL A 500 9.87 -1.26 -16.92
CA VAL A 500 8.41 -1.22 -16.85
C VAL A 500 7.84 -0.12 -17.77
N GLU A 501 8.45 1.06 -17.81
CA GLU A 501 8.07 2.17 -18.69
C GLU A 501 8.12 1.75 -20.16
N GLU A 502 9.22 1.10 -20.59
CA GLU A 502 9.40 0.63 -21.96
C GLU A 502 8.29 -0.36 -22.36
N LYS A 503 7.97 -1.31 -21.48
CA LYS A 503 6.89 -2.29 -21.70
C LYS A 503 5.50 -1.67 -21.65
N PHE A 504 5.27 -0.73 -20.74
CA PHE A 504 4.03 0.02 -20.64
C PHE A 504 3.73 0.77 -21.94
N VAL A 505 4.72 1.50 -22.47
CA VAL A 505 4.60 2.22 -23.75
C VAL A 505 4.34 1.25 -24.90
N GLU A 506 5.06 0.12 -24.95
CA GLU A 506 4.85 -0.92 -25.96
C GLU A 506 3.40 -1.44 -25.96
N TYR A 507 2.87 -1.78 -24.78
CA TYR A 507 1.52 -2.33 -24.64
C TYR A 507 0.44 -1.28 -24.91
N TYR A 508 0.62 -0.05 -24.43
CA TYR A 508 -0.33 1.02 -24.67
C TYR A 508 -0.45 1.36 -26.16
N ARG A 509 0.69 1.46 -26.87
CA ARG A 509 0.71 1.69 -28.33
C ARG A 509 0.04 0.56 -29.10
N LYS A 510 0.17 -0.69 -28.65
CA LYS A 510 -0.54 -1.82 -29.29
C LYS A 510 -2.05 -1.72 -29.13
N ILE A 511 -2.55 -1.13 -28.04
CA ILE A 511 -3.99 -0.95 -27.80
C ILE A 511 -4.55 0.26 -28.55
N ASN A 512 -3.78 1.36 -28.61
CA ASN A 512 -4.22 2.67 -29.11
C ASN A 512 -3.43 3.12 -30.34
N SER A 513 -2.99 2.20 -31.20
CA SER A 513 -2.13 2.51 -32.35
C SER A 513 -2.76 3.50 -33.34
N ASP A 514 -4.09 3.46 -33.45
CA ASP A 514 -4.84 4.27 -34.40
C ASP A 514 -4.87 5.75 -34.01
N ASP A 515 -4.72 6.05 -32.71
CA ASP A 515 -4.76 7.42 -32.18
C ASP A 515 -3.37 7.93 -31.76
N GLU A 516 -2.57 7.09 -31.10
CA GLU A 516 -1.36 7.49 -30.39
C GLU A 516 -0.17 6.54 -30.65
N SER A 517 0.11 6.24 -31.91
CA SER A 517 1.26 5.40 -32.30
C SER A 517 2.62 5.90 -31.82
N ASP A 518 2.79 7.22 -31.64
CA ASP A 518 4.01 7.86 -31.13
C ASP A 518 4.05 8.05 -29.60
N PHE A 519 3.04 7.57 -28.87
CA PHE A 519 2.88 7.76 -27.42
C PHE A 519 4.17 7.52 -26.61
N THR A 520 4.51 8.37 -25.66
CA THR A 520 5.61 8.10 -24.73
C THR A 520 5.18 8.33 -23.29
N ALA A 521 5.79 7.61 -22.36
CA ALA A 521 5.56 7.77 -20.93
C ALA A 521 6.82 8.25 -20.23
N LYS A 522 6.71 8.66 -18.98
CA LYS A 522 7.83 8.90 -18.08
C LYS A 522 7.44 8.55 -16.65
N LEU A 523 8.05 7.49 -16.12
CA LEU A 523 8.01 7.11 -14.72
C LEU A 523 9.23 7.73 -14.04
N LYS A 524 9.00 8.77 -13.22
CA LYS A 524 10.03 9.44 -12.44
C LYS A 524 9.97 8.98 -10.99
N PRO A 525 10.73 7.95 -10.60
CA PRO A 525 10.93 7.65 -9.20
C PRO A 525 11.60 8.85 -8.51
N SER A 526 11.10 9.18 -7.33
CA SER A 526 11.73 10.08 -6.37
C SER A 526 11.43 9.56 -4.97
N MET A 527 12.08 10.12 -3.95
CA MET A 527 12.02 9.62 -2.57
C MET A 527 10.58 9.42 -2.06
N GLY A 528 10.07 8.19 -2.14
CA GLY A 528 8.70 7.83 -1.76
C GLY A 528 7.59 8.38 -2.65
N LYS A 529 7.90 8.84 -3.87
CA LYS A 529 6.93 9.35 -4.86
C LYS A 529 7.25 8.79 -6.25
N LEU A 530 6.20 8.48 -7.01
CA LEU A 530 6.31 8.05 -8.40
C LEU A 530 5.60 9.06 -9.28
N GLY A 531 6.39 9.95 -9.89
CA GLY A 531 5.90 10.80 -10.96
C GLY A 531 5.53 9.92 -12.15
N PHE A 532 4.35 10.15 -12.71
CA PHE A 532 3.88 9.42 -13.87
C PHE A 532 3.27 10.44 -14.82
N ASP A 533 4.03 10.73 -15.88
CA ASP A 533 3.65 11.66 -16.91
C ASP A 533 3.57 10.90 -18.24
N VAL A 534 2.53 11.14 -19.01
CA VAL A 534 2.26 10.53 -20.31
C VAL A 534 2.16 11.61 -21.36
N ASP A 535 2.67 11.33 -22.55
CA ASP A 535 2.59 12.24 -23.70
C ASP A 535 1.14 12.42 -24.15
N PHE A 536 0.83 13.58 -24.70
CA PHE A 536 -0.46 13.84 -25.35
C PHE A 536 -0.22 14.42 -26.75
N TYR A 537 -0.35 13.59 -27.79
CA TYR A 537 -0.15 13.95 -29.21
C TYR A 537 1.15 14.74 -29.49
N GLY A 538 2.26 14.38 -28.83
CA GLY A 538 3.56 15.04 -28.98
C GLY A 538 3.63 16.45 -28.40
N ARG A 539 2.61 16.91 -27.65
CA ARG A 539 2.52 18.28 -27.11
C ARG A 539 3.07 18.42 -25.69
N GLY A 540 3.73 17.38 -25.17
CA GLY A 540 4.33 17.37 -23.85
C GLY A 540 3.80 16.24 -22.98
N LYS A 541 4.43 16.08 -21.81
CA LYS A 541 4.10 15.02 -20.85
C LYS A 541 3.31 15.57 -19.68
N PHE A 542 2.17 14.96 -19.39
CA PHE A 542 1.22 15.40 -18.37
C PHE A 542 0.76 14.21 -17.51
N PRO A 543 0.22 14.45 -16.30
CA PRO A 543 -0.41 13.38 -15.55
C PRO A 543 -1.52 12.69 -16.37
N PRO A 544 -1.70 11.35 -16.28
CA PRO A 544 -2.69 10.62 -17.07
C PRO A 544 -4.12 11.18 -16.99
N GLY A 545 -4.51 11.69 -15.82
CA GLY A 545 -5.83 12.28 -15.60
C GLY A 545 -6.04 13.68 -16.20
N ALA A 546 -5.03 14.27 -16.86
CA ALA A 546 -5.11 15.65 -17.33
C ALA A 546 -5.89 15.79 -18.65
N TYR A 547 -5.51 15.05 -19.70
CA TYR A 547 -6.02 15.24 -21.06
C TYR A 547 -6.59 13.97 -21.72
N HIS A 548 -6.35 12.79 -21.15
CA HIS A 548 -6.82 11.52 -21.70
C HIS A 548 -8.23 11.19 -21.19
N SER A 549 -9.06 10.61 -22.06
CA SER A 549 -10.39 10.12 -21.70
C SER A 549 -10.33 8.93 -20.72
N GLU A 550 -11.44 8.61 -20.06
CA GLU A 550 -11.52 7.44 -19.17
C GLU A 550 -11.09 6.14 -19.88
N GLY A 551 -11.47 5.95 -21.15
CA GLY A 551 -11.08 4.77 -21.93
C GLY A 551 -9.57 4.66 -22.15
N HIS A 552 -8.89 5.78 -22.40
CA HIS A 552 -7.43 5.81 -22.48
C HIS A 552 -6.82 5.53 -21.11
N GLN A 553 -7.36 6.08 -20.03
CA GLN A 553 -6.87 5.85 -18.66
C GLN A 553 -7.02 4.39 -18.21
N ASP A 554 -8.16 3.76 -18.48
CA ASP A 554 -8.39 2.34 -18.19
C ASP A 554 -7.43 1.47 -19.02
N SER A 555 -7.20 1.81 -20.30
CA SER A 555 -6.20 1.14 -21.16
C SER A 555 -4.77 1.32 -20.64
N MET A 556 -4.41 2.50 -20.12
CA MET A 556 -3.12 2.73 -19.46
C MET A 556 -2.98 1.87 -18.20
N GLY A 557 -4.05 1.76 -17.39
CA GLY A 557 -4.06 0.90 -16.21
C GLY A 557 -3.78 -0.56 -16.56
N VAL A 558 -4.45 -1.08 -17.59
CA VAL A 558 -4.26 -2.47 -18.05
C VAL A 558 -2.84 -2.66 -18.58
N ALA A 559 -2.34 -1.74 -19.41
CA ALA A 559 -0.98 -1.82 -19.95
C ALA A 559 0.08 -1.78 -18.84
N LEU A 560 -0.09 -0.91 -17.83
CA LEU A 560 0.85 -0.79 -16.71
C LEU A 560 0.83 -2.04 -15.84
N TYR A 561 -0.36 -2.55 -15.52
CA TYR A 561 -0.52 -3.82 -14.79
C TYR A 561 0.19 -4.98 -15.50
N LEU A 562 -0.06 -5.16 -16.80
CA LEU A 562 0.56 -6.23 -17.58
C LEU A 562 2.08 -6.08 -17.66
N ALA A 563 2.60 -4.85 -17.81
CA ALA A 563 4.03 -4.58 -17.81
C ALA A 563 4.68 -4.96 -16.48
N LEU A 564 4.03 -4.63 -15.37
CA LEU A 564 4.50 -4.98 -14.03
C LEU A 564 4.46 -6.50 -13.78
N MET A 565 3.37 -7.17 -14.14
CA MET A 565 3.24 -8.63 -14.01
C MET A 565 4.29 -9.37 -14.85
N GLN A 566 4.52 -8.92 -16.08
CA GLN A 566 5.57 -9.48 -16.94
C GLN A 566 6.96 -9.31 -16.32
N HIS A 567 7.25 -8.16 -15.71
CA HIS A 567 8.54 -7.91 -15.08
C HIS A 567 8.73 -8.76 -13.81
N LEU A 568 7.71 -8.85 -12.95
CA LEU A 568 7.79 -9.55 -11.67
C LEU A 568 7.80 -11.06 -11.81
N LEU A 569 6.94 -11.58 -12.68
CA LEU A 569 6.62 -13.00 -12.73
C LEU A 569 7.11 -13.65 -14.03
N GLY A 570 7.33 -12.88 -15.09
CA GLY A 570 7.82 -13.39 -16.38
C GLY A 570 7.00 -14.59 -16.85
N ASP A 571 7.68 -15.69 -17.18
CA ASP A 571 7.04 -16.94 -17.60
C ASP A 571 6.19 -17.60 -16.51
N ALA A 572 6.38 -17.23 -15.25
CA ALA A 572 5.55 -17.70 -14.17
C ALA A 572 4.15 -17.08 -14.22
N PHE A 573 3.91 -15.96 -14.92
CA PHE A 573 2.59 -15.31 -15.04
C PHE A 573 1.58 -16.16 -15.82
N THR A 574 0.91 -17.10 -15.14
CA THR A 574 0.01 -18.07 -15.79
C THR A 574 -1.48 -17.86 -15.49
N LEU A 575 -1.85 -16.94 -14.61
CA LEU A 575 -3.25 -16.66 -14.26
C LEU A 575 -3.46 -15.15 -14.07
N SER A 576 -4.52 -14.61 -14.65
CA SER A 576 -5.02 -13.25 -14.39
C SER A 576 -6.55 -13.25 -14.38
N VAL A 577 -7.14 -12.59 -13.39
CA VAL A 577 -8.58 -12.40 -13.25
C VAL A 577 -8.89 -10.92 -13.43
N LEU A 578 -9.70 -10.59 -14.44
CA LEU A 578 -9.97 -9.23 -14.88
C LEU A 578 -11.45 -8.90 -14.67
N ASP A 579 -11.75 -8.03 -13.69
CA ASP A 579 -13.10 -7.69 -13.26
C ASP A 579 -13.59 -6.35 -13.81
N ASP A 580 -14.39 -6.41 -14.88
CA ASP A 580 -14.98 -5.24 -15.57
C ASP A 580 -13.91 -4.16 -15.88
N VAL A 581 -12.73 -4.57 -16.34
CA VAL A 581 -11.57 -3.66 -16.51
C VAL A 581 -11.62 -2.78 -17.77
N LEU A 582 -12.49 -3.09 -18.74
CA LEU A 582 -12.56 -2.39 -20.04
C LEU A 582 -13.86 -1.63 -20.26
N MET A 583 -14.61 -1.32 -19.20
CA MET A 583 -15.96 -0.72 -19.32
C MET A 583 -15.97 0.58 -20.15
N SER A 584 -14.99 1.46 -19.93
CA SER A 584 -14.95 2.78 -20.60
C SER A 584 -14.17 2.79 -21.92
N VAL A 585 -13.57 1.66 -22.30
CA VAL A 585 -12.75 1.54 -23.51
C VAL A 585 -13.66 1.31 -24.71
N ASP A 586 -13.43 2.02 -25.82
CA ASP A 586 -14.26 1.86 -27.02
C ASP A 586 -14.06 0.51 -27.70
N ALA A 587 -15.07 0.05 -28.46
CA ALA A 587 -15.11 -1.27 -29.08
C ALA A 587 -13.89 -1.55 -29.99
N GLY A 588 -13.36 -0.53 -30.66
CA GLY A 588 -12.14 -0.63 -31.48
C GLY A 588 -10.92 -1.02 -30.65
N HIS A 589 -10.61 -0.24 -29.61
CA HIS A 589 -9.47 -0.49 -28.72
C HIS A 589 -9.59 -1.78 -27.94
N ARG A 590 -10.81 -2.15 -27.52
CA ARG A 590 -11.03 -3.45 -26.87
C ARG A 590 -10.51 -4.59 -27.74
N ARG A 591 -10.80 -4.59 -29.04
CA ARG A 591 -10.29 -5.62 -29.97
C ARG A 591 -8.76 -5.75 -29.92
N GLU A 592 -8.05 -4.63 -29.83
CA GLU A 592 -6.60 -4.63 -29.72
C GLU A 592 -6.11 -5.12 -28.35
N VAL A 593 -6.85 -4.87 -27.26
CA VAL A 593 -6.58 -5.51 -25.95
C VAL A 593 -6.64 -7.04 -26.08
N CYS A 594 -7.68 -7.59 -26.70
CA CYS A 594 -7.81 -9.03 -26.95
C CYS A 594 -6.56 -9.61 -27.65
N LYS A 595 -6.14 -8.95 -28.74
CA LYS A 595 -4.96 -9.36 -29.51
C LYS A 595 -3.68 -9.23 -28.71
N LEU A 596 -3.51 -8.17 -27.94
CA LEU A 596 -2.37 -7.98 -27.06
C LEU A 596 -2.26 -9.14 -26.06
N LEU A 597 -3.36 -9.49 -25.38
CA LEU A 597 -3.37 -10.58 -24.40
C LEU A 597 -2.98 -11.93 -25.04
N GLN A 598 -3.52 -12.25 -26.22
CA GLN A 598 -3.17 -13.50 -26.91
C GLN A 598 -1.71 -13.55 -27.40
N THR A 599 -1.18 -12.41 -27.88
CA THR A 599 0.15 -12.37 -28.52
C THR A 599 1.28 -12.20 -27.51
N ALA A 600 1.09 -11.33 -26.51
CA ALA A 600 2.10 -11.06 -25.49
C ALA A 600 2.07 -12.07 -24.34
N PHE A 601 0.91 -12.68 -24.05
CA PHE A 601 0.70 -13.55 -22.89
C PHE A 601 0.06 -14.91 -23.25
N PRO A 602 0.64 -15.69 -24.20
CA PRO A 602 0.03 -16.94 -24.68
C PRO A 602 -0.06 -18.04 -23.62
N ASN A 603 0.77 -17.98 -22.58
CA ASN A 603 0.81 -18.98 -21.50
C ASN A 603 -0.09 -18.62 -20.32
N THR A 604 -0.67 -17.42 -20.31
CA THR A 604 -1.51 -16.89 -19.23
C THR A 604 -2.97 -17.24 -19.48
N GLN A 605 -3.60 -17.84 -18.48
CA GLN A 605 -5.04 -18.04 -18.45
C GLN A 605 -5.71 -16.76 -17.94
N PHE A 606 -6.61 -16.21 -18.74
CA PHE A 606 -7.40 -15.05 -18.37
C PHE A 606 -8.84 -15.43 -18.03
N ILE A 607 -9.30 -14.96 -16.87
CA ILE A 607 -10.69 -15.06 -16.44
C ILE A 607 -11.30 -13.66 -16.46
N PHE A 608 -12.35 -13.45 -17.24
CA PHE A 608 -13.01 -12.16 -17.41
C PHE A 608 -14.38 -12.15 -16.74
N THR A 609 -14.73 -11.02 -16.14
CA THR A 609 -16.13 -10.65 -15.92
C THR A 609 -16.42 -9.36 -16.69
N THR A 610 -17.54 -9.33 -17.41
CA THR A 610 -17.93 -8.16 -18.21
C THR A 610 -19.44 -7.97 -18.20
N HIS A 611 -19.91 -6.73 -18.20
CA HIS A 611 -21.31 -6.42 -18.47
C HIS A 611 -21.64 -6.23 -19.96
N ASP A 612 -20.63 -6.28 -20.83
CA ASP A 612 -20.77 -6.01 -22.26
C ASP A 612 -20.79 -7.30 -23.11
N ASP A 613 -21.94 -7.59 -23.71
CA ASP A 613 -22.16 -8.72 -24.62
C ASP A 613 -21.44 -8.61 -25.96
N THR A 614 -21.24 -7.39 -26.46
CA THR A 614 -20.50 -7.16 -27.70
C THR A 614 -19.05 -7.57 -27.52
N TRP A 615 -18.47 -7.23 -26.37
CA TRP A 615 -17.12 -7.66 -26.01
C TRP A 615 -16.98 -9.18 -25.91
N LEU A 616 -17.97 -9.84 -25.31
CA LEU A 616 -18.03 -11.29 -25.24
C LEU A 616 -18.05 -11.96 -26.62
N ARG A 617 -18.87 -11.42 -27.54
CA ARG A 617 -18.93 -11.89 -28.93
C ARG A 617 -17.60 -11.68 -29.66
N HIS A 618 -16.90 -10.57 -29.41
CA HIS A 618 -15.58 -10.32 -29.98
C HIS A 618 -14.52 -11.30 -29.48
N MET A 619 -14.47 -11.57 -28.16
CA MET A 619 -13.57 -12.58 -27.58
C MET A 619 -13.79 -13.95 -28.22
N LYS A 620 -15.04 -14.31 -28.49
CA LYS A 620 -15.41 -15.54 -29.20
C LYS A 620 -14.97 -15.52 -30.67
N ALA A 621 -15.20 -14.42 -31.38
CA ALA A 621 -14.86 -14.27 -32.79
C ALA A 621 -13.35 -14.37 -33.07
N ILE A 622 -12.52 -13.85 -32.15
CA ILE A 622 -11.05 -13.90 -32.25
C ILE A 622 -10.50 -15.23 -31.71
N GLY A 623 -11.36 -16.10 -31.17
CA GLY A 623 -10.96 -17.40 -30.61
C GLY A 623 -10.24 -17.29 -29.28
N MET A 624 -10.35 -16.16 -28.58
CA MET A 624 -9.74 -15.95 -27.27
C MET A 624 -10.46 -16.76 -26.19
N VAL A 625 -11.79 -16.85 -26.28
CA VAL A 625 -12.63 -17.68 -25.40
C VAL A 625 -13.42 -18.67 -26.25
N LYS A 626 -13.36 -19.96 -25.90
CA LYS A 626 -14.11 -21.02 -26.59
C LYS A 626 -15.57 -21.01 -26.11
N SER A 627 -16.50 -21.55 -26.90
CA SER A 627 -17.93 -21.61 -26.53
C SER A 627 -18.20 -22.29 -25.18
N LYS A 628 -17.36 -23.25 -24.76
CA LYS A 628 -17.46 -23.94 -23.47
C LYS A 628 -16.86 -23.16 -22.28
N GLY A 629 -16.11 -22.09 -22.55
CA GLY A 629 -15.49 -21.23 -21.54
C GLY A 629 -16.27 -19.95 -21.31
N LEU A 630 -17.58 -19.96 -21.53
CA LEU A 630 -18.43 -18.78 -21.50
C LEU A 630 -19.69 -19.07 -20.71
N VAL A 631 -19.98 -18.21 -19.74
CA VAL A 631 -21.21 -18.23 -18.96
C VAL A 631 -21.88 -16.88 -19.08
N HIS A 632 -23.18 -16.88 -19.36
CA HIS A 632 -23.98 -15.66 -19.43
C HIS A 632 -25.02 -15.68 -18.32
N PHE A 633 -24.92 -14.74 -17.38
CA PHE A 633 -25.84 -14.59 -16.25
C PHE A 633 -27.04 -13.74 -16.64
N ARG A 634 -28.23 -14.30 -16.40
CA ARG A 634 -29.52 -13.70 -16.72
C ARG A 634 -30.01 -12.79 -15.61
N THR A 635 -30.25 -13.37 -14.44
CA THR A 635 -30.82 -12.68 -13.28
C THR A 635 -30.06 -13.07 -12.01
N TRP A 636 -30.34 -12.32 -10.94
CA TRP A 636 -29.87 -12.63 -9.61
C TRP A 636 -31.00 -12.39 -8.63
N THR A 637 -31.22 -13.35 -7.74
CA THR A 637 -32.11 -13.19 -6.59
C THR A 637 -31.36 -13.60 -5.32
N VAL A 638 -31.84 -13.13 -4.17
CA VAL A 638 -31.26 -13.53 -2.87
C VAL A 638 -31.45 -15.03 -2.64
N GLU A 639 -32.57 -15.58 -3.11
CA GLU A 639 -32.96 -16.96 -2.89
C GLU A 639 -32.11 -17.92 -3.73
N THR A 640 -31.93 -17.64 -5.01
CA THR A 640 -31.27 -18.56 -5.98
C THR A 640 -29.82 -18.19 -6.29
N GLY A 641 -29.40 -16.95 -6.03
CA GLY A 641 -28.12 -16.44 -6.52
C GLY A 641 -28.14 -16.17 -8.04
N PRO A 642 -26.97 -16.16 -8.71
CA PRO A 642 -26.86 -15.91 -10.15
C PRO A 642 -27.44 -17.08 -10.97
N SER A 643 -28.31 -16.80 -11.94
CA SER A 643 -28.87 -17.79 -12.88
C SER A 643 -28.19 -17.74 -14.24
N GLU A 644 -27.82 -18.90 -14.79
CA GLU A 644 -27.17 -19.04 -16.10
C GLU A 644 -28.19 -19.09 -17.25
N TRP A 645 -27.75 -18.70 -18.45
CA TRP A 645 -28.46 -18.96 -19.69
C TRP A 645 -28.23 -20.42 -20.13
N ASP A 646 -29.02 -21.36 -19.60
CA ASP A 646 -29.26 -22.65 -20.27
C ASP A 646 -30.70 -22.65 -20.79
N SER A 647 -30.89 -22.90 -22.08
CA SER A 647 -32.23 -22.96 -22.68
C SER A 647 -33.08 -24.08 -22.07
N LYS A 648 -32.45 -25.05 -21.39
CA LYS A 648 -33.12 -26.10 -20.61
C LYS A 648 -33.61 -25.62 -19.24
N ASP A 649 -32.94 -24.64 -18.63
CA ASP A 649 -33.30 -24.13 -17.30
C ASP A 649 -34.52 -23.21 -17.36
N VAL A 650 -34.65 -22.39 -18.40
CA VAL A 650 -35.77 -21.42 -18.48
C VAL A 650 -37.13 -22.12 -18.52
N TRP A 651 -37.25 -23.21 -19.28
CA TRP A 651 -38.49 -23.99 -19.31
C TRP A 651 -38.75 -24.70 -17.98
N THR A 652 -37.70 -25.18 -17.32
CA THR A 652 -37.79 -25.79 -15.99
C THR A 652 -38.25 -24.76 -14.95
N ASP A 653 -37.71 -23.55 -14.96
CA ASP A 653 -38.12 -22.43 -14.09
C ASP A 653 -39.58 -22.02 -14.31
N ILE A 654 -40.02 -21.98 -15.58
CA ILE A 654 -41.41 -21.70 -15.94
C ILE A 654 -42.31 -22.82 -15.41
N ASP A 655 -41.93 -24.08 -15.62
CA ASP A 655 -42.69 -25.25 -15.16
C ASP A 655 -42.76 -25.30 -13.62
N GLU A 656 -41.67 -24.97 -12.90
CA GLU A 656 -41.64 -24.87 -11.43
C GLU A 656 -42.51 -23.74 -10.89
N ALA A 657 -42.45 -22.56 -11.51
CA ALA A 657 -43.31 -21.44 -11.16
C ALA A 657 -44.79 -21.80 -11.39
N LEU A 658 -45.10 -22.52 -12.46
CA LEU A 658 -46.44 -23.03 -12.74
C LEU A 658 -46.88 -24.08 -11.71
N VAL A 659 -46.01 -24.99 -11.28
CA VAL A 659 -46.31 -25.96 -10.19
C VAL A 659 -46.70 -25.25 -8.89
N LYS A 660 -46.07 -24.11 -8.59
CA LYS A 660 -46.39 -23.27 -7.41
C LYS A 660 -47.58 -22.32 -7.64
N ASN A 661 -48.23 -22.39 -8.81
CA ASN A 661 -49.30 -21.49 -9.28
C ASN A 661 -48.87 -20.00 -9.31
N GLU A 662 -47.59 -19.72 -9.49
CA GLU A 662 -47.00 -18.38 -9.61
C GLU A 662 -47.02 -17.90 -11.07
N VAL A 663 -48.22 -17.82 -11.68
CA VAL A 663 -48.39 -17.52 -13.13
C VAL A 663 -47.73 -16.21 -13.56
N LYS A 664 -47.73 -15.19 -12.69
CA LYS A 664 -47.04 -13.91 -12.96
C LYS A 664 -45.54 -14.09 -13.19
N LYS A 665 -44.91 -14.90 -12.33
CA LYS A 665 -43.47 -15.18 -12.40
C LYS A 665 -43.14 -16.00 -13.65
N ALA A 666 -43.94 -17.03 -13.94
CA ALA A 666 -43.84 -17.82 -15.17
C ALA A 666 -43.98 -16.93 -16.43
N SER A 667 -44.94 -15.99 -16.43
CA SER A 667 -45.16 -15.08 -17.56
C SER A 667 -44.02 -14.09 -17.79
N ALA A 668 -43.41 -13.58 -16.70
CA ALA A 668 -42.24 -12.72 -16.78
C ALA A 668 -41.04 -13.50 -17.34
N TYR A 669 -40.81 -14.73 -16.87
CA TYR A 669 -39.74 -15.58 -17.37
C TYR A 669 -39.89 -15.91 -18.85
N LEU A 670 -41.11 -16.25 -19.28
CA LEU A 670 -41.42 -16.51 -20.67
C LEU A 670 -41.17 -15.26 -21.53
N ARG A 671 -41.65 -14.08 -21.10
CA ARG A 671 -41.49 -12.83 -21.86
C ARG A 671 -40.02 -12.46 -22.08
N GLU A 672 -39.22 -12.46 -21.02
CA GLU A 672 -37.79 -12.16 -21.12
C GLU A 672 -37.05 -13.14 -22.04
N TYR A 673 -37.41 -14.42 -21.97
CA TYR A 673 -36.81 -15.44 -22.82
C TYR A 673 -37.17 -15.23 -24.29
N LEU A 674 -38.44 -14.93 -24.57
CA LEU A 674 -38.90 -14.58 -25.91
C LEU A 674 -38.21 -13.32 -26.44
N GLU A 675 -37.94 -12.32 -25.60
CA GLU A 675 -37.22 -11.09 -26.01
C GLU A 675 -35.79 -11.39 -26.44
N HIS A 676 -35.07 -12.18 -25.64
CA HIS A 676 -33.72 -12.61 -26.00
C HIS A 676 -33.71 -13.44 -27.28
N PHE A 677 -34.57 -14.46 -27.35
CA PHE A 677 -34.68 -15.30 -28.54
C PHE A 677 -35.03 -14.47 -29.77
N ALA A 678 -36.01 -13.57 -29.67
CA ALA A 678 -36.46 -12.77 -30.80
C ALA A 678 -35.35 -11.84 -31.29
N THR A 679 -34.53 -11.31 -30.38
CA THR A 679 -33.32 -10.56 -30.72
C THR A 679 -32.35 -11.40 -31.55
N GLU A 680 -32.04 -12.61 -31.08
CA GLU A 680 -31.12 -13.51 -31.79
C GLU A 680 -31.70 -13.98 -33.13
N ALA A 681 -32.97 -14.34 -33.18
CA ALA A 681 -33.67 -14.73 -34.40
C ALA A 681 -33.70 -13.59 -35.44
N CYS A 682 -33.96 -12.35 -35.01
CA CYS A 682 -33.91 -11.18 -35.89
C CYS A 682 -32.52 -10.98 -36.50
N ASP A 683 -31.46 -11.12 -35.70
CA ASP A 683 -30.07 -11.01 -36.17
C ASP A 683 -29.75 -12.12 -37.19
N GLN A 684 -30.00 -13.39 -36.81
CA GLN A 684 -29.69 -14.55 -37.66
C GLN A 684 -30.47 -14.55 -38.98
N LEU A 685 -31.73 -14.15 -38.97
CA LEU A 685 -32.60 -14.12 -40.16
C LEU A 685 -32.49 -12.82 -40.96
N ARG A 686 -31.76 -11.83 -40.42
CA ARG A 686 -31.69 -10.46 -40.95
C ARG A 686 -33.10 -9.88 -41.12
N ALA A 687 -33.89 -9.96 -40.06
CA ALA A 687 -35.23 -9.38 -40.01
C ALA A 687 -35.17 -7.85 -40.11
N ARG A 688 -36.22 -7.25 -40.66
CA ARG A 688 -36.34 -5.78 -40.72
C ARG A 688 -36.98 -5.32 -39.43
N VAL A 689 -36.29 -4.50 -38.66
CA VAL A 689 -36.82 -3.86 -37.46
C VAL A 689 -36.68 -2.35 -37.62
N GLU A 690 -37.61 -1.60 -37.04
CA GLU A 690 -37.55 -0.14 -37.07
C GLU A 690 -36.28 0.33 -36.32
N PHE A 691 -35.58 1.30 -36.88
CA PHE A 691 -34.34 1.80 -36.27
C PHE A 691 -34.68 2.78 -35.15
N HIS A 692 -34.26 2.44 -33.94
CA HIS A 692 -34.35 3.33 -32.77
C HIS A 692 -32.93 3.71 -32.33
N GLY A 693 -32.68 5.01 -32.13
CA GLY A 693 -31.35 5.52 -31.77
C GLY A 693 -30.86 5.10 -30.38
N ASP A 694 -31.76 4.64 -29.51
CA ASP A 694 -31.46 4.12 -28.18
C ASP A 694 -31.26 2.59 -28.14
N ALA A 695 -31.42 1.92 -29.30
CA ALA A 695 -31.34 0.47 -29.45
C ALA A 695 -32.25 -0.35 -28.51
N GLN A 696 -33.33 0.25 -27.97
CA GLN A 696 -34.30 -0.46 -27.14
C GLN A 696 -35.40 -1.07 -28.02
N LEU A 697 -35.22 -2.34 -28.39
CA LEU A 697 -36.23 -3.11 -29.11
C LEU A 697 -36.99 -4.00 -28.12
N THR A 698 -38.32 -4.01 -28.22
CA THR A 698 -39.20 -4.79 -27.34
C THR A 698 -39.66 -6.09 -28.00
N LEU A 699 -40.24 -7.01 -27.22
CA LEU A 699 -40.80 -8.26 -27.77
C LEU A 699 -41.79 -8.02 -28.92
N GLY A 700 -42.63 -6.99 -28.76
CA GLY A 700 -43.68 -6.64 -29.72
C GLY A 700 -43.14 -6.18 -31.06
N GLU A 701 -41.91 -5.66 -31.09
CA GLU A 701 -41.22 -5.27 -32.32
C GLU A 701 -40.37 -6.43 -32.86
N LEU A 702 -39.71 -7.19 -31.99
CA LEU A 702 -38.77 -8.23 -32.42
C LEU A 702 -39.47 -9.48 -32.96
N LEU A 703 -40.36 -10.08 -32.18
CA LEU A 703 -40.90 -11.41 -32.50
C LEU A 703 -41.73 -11.43 -33.79
N PRO A 704 -42.63 -10.46 -34.05
CA PRO A 704 -43.38 -10.42 -35.31
C PRO A 704 -42.45 -10.28 -36.53
N ASN A 705 -41.41 -9.45 -36.43
CA ASN A 705 -40.45 -9.25 -37.50
C ASN A 705 -39.57 -10.50 -37.74
N ALA A 706 -39.22 -11.25 -36.69
CA ALA A 706 -38.54 -12.54 -36.83
C ALA A 706 -39.44 -13.59 -37.53
N ILE A 707 -40.71 -13.67 -37.15
CA ILE A 707 -41.72 -14.55 -37.77
C ILE A 707 -41.91 -14.21 -39.25
N GLU A 708 -42.09 -12.92 -39.56
CA GLU A 708 -42.24 -12.45 -40.94
C GLU A 708 -41.00 -12.79 -41.78
N ALA A 709 -39.81 -12.53 -41.24
CA ALA A 709 -38.56 -12.83 -41.92
C ALA A 709 -38.42 -14.33 -42.27
N LEU A 710 -38.74 -15.24 -41.35
CA LEU A 710 -38.67 -16.68 -41.63
C LEU A 710 -39.72 -17.11 -42.67
N SER A 711 -40.94 -16.57 -42.59
CA SER A 711 -42.01 -16.79 -43.57
C SER A 711 -41.62 -16.35 -44.99
N GLU A 712 -41.02 -15.17 -45.11
CA GLU A 712 -40.48 -14.65 -46.38
C GLU A 712 -39.37 -15.56 -46.93
N LEU A 713 -38.47 -16.02 -46.06
CA LEU A 713 -37.35 -16.89 -46.47
C LEU A 713 -37.85 -18.24 -46.98
N TYR A 714 -38.87 -18.85 -46.35
CA TYR A 714 -39.50 -20.07 -46.89
C TYR A 714 -40.20 -19.82 -48.22
N THR A 715 -40.84 -18.66 -48.40
CA THR A 715 -41.48 -18.29 -49.67
C THR A 715 -40.44 -18.14 -50.78
N LYS A 716 -39.37 -17.37 -50.53
CA LYS A 716 -38.23 -17.21 -51.46
C LYS A 716 -37.54 -18.53 -51.77
N GLY A 717 -37.35 -19.38 -50.76
CA GLY A 717 -36.76 -20.71 -50.93
C GLY A 717 -37.59 -21.59 -51.88
N LYS A 718 -38.91 -21.62 -51.72
CA LYS A 718 -39.80 -22.35 -52.65
C LYS A 718 -39.73 -21.81 -54.07
N GLU A 719 -39.72 -20.48 -54.23
CA GLU A 719 -39.61 -19.85 -55.56
C GLU A 719 -38.26 -20.13 -56.22
N ALA A 720 -37.18 -20.06 -55.45
CA ALA A 720 -35.83 -20.38 -55.90
C ALA A 720 -35.76 -21.85 -56.34
N GLU A 721 -36.06 -22.81 -55.47
CA GLU A 721 -35.99 -24.24 -55.80
C GLU A 721 -36.92 -24.63 -56.98
N ASN A 722 -38.10 -24.01 -57.10
CA ASN A 722 -38.95 -24.17 -58.28
C ASN A 722 -38.28 -23.68 -59.57
N SER A 723 -37.59 -22.53 -59.54
CA SER A 723 -36.85 -22.02 -60.70
C SER A 723 -35.67 -22.92 -61.12
N TRP A 724 -35.12 -23.68 -60.17
CA TRP A 724 -34.08 -24.68 -60.40
C TRP A 724 -34.63 -26.06 -60.81
N GLY A 725 -35.94 -26.28 -60.71
CA GLY A 725 -36.60 -27.54 -61.07
C GLY A 725 -36.55 -28.62 -59.97
N ASN A 726 -36.14 -28.29 -58.75
CA ASN A 726 -35.97 -29.21 -57.63
C ASN A 726 -37.30 -29.43 -56.87
N LYS A 727 -38.21 -30.22 -57.45
CA LYS A 727 -39.55 -30.44 -56.90
C LYS A 727 -39.58 -31.10 -55.51
N ASP A 728 -38.57 -31.89 -55.17
CA ASP A 728 -38.49 -32.56 -53.86
C ASP A 728 -38.13 -31.56 -52.76
N ASN A 729 -37.14 -30.69 -52.99
CA ASN A 729 -36.81 -29.59 -52.07
C ASN A 729 -38.01 -28.65 -51.84
N VAL A 730 -38.80 -28.37 -52.88
CA VAL A 730 -40.01 -27.54 -52.77
C VAL A 730 -41.04 -28.18 -51.84
N LYS A 731 -41.22 -29.50 -51.91
CA LYS A 731 -42.12 -30.23 -50.99
C LYS A 731 -41.60 -30.20 -49.57
N ASP A 732 -40.30 -30.38 -49.36
CA ASP A 732 -39.67 -30.35 -48.04
C ASP A 732 -39.77 -28.97 -47.38
N ILE A 733 -39.52 -27.89 -48.16
CA ILE A 733 -39.70 -26.52 -47.68
C ILE A 733 -41.19 -26.25 -47.39
N ALA A 734 -42.12 -26.72 -48.24
CA ALA A 734 -43.56 -26.56 -47.99
C ALA A 734 -44.03 -27.28 -46.73
N ALA A 735 -43.46 -28.45 -46.40
CA ALA A 735 -43.74 -29.15 -45.15
C ALA A 735 -43.25 -28.36 -43.93
N LYS A 736 -42.04 -27.79 -44.01
CA LYS A 736 -41.48 -26.91 -42.95
C LYS A 736 -42.29 -25.63 -42.78
N ASP A 737 -42.66 -24.96 -43.88
CA ASP A 737 -43.50 -23.76 -43.88
C ASP A 737 -44.89 -24.03 -43.28
N LYS A 738 -45.48 -25.21 -43.55
CA LYS A 738 -46.76 -25.61 -42.96
C LYS A 738 -46.67 -25.80 -41.44
N LEU A 739 -45.62 -26.48 -40.96
CA LEU A 739 -45.38 -26.64 -39.52
C LEU A 739 -45.14 -25.29 -38.84
N PHE A 740 -44.31 -24.44 -39.45
CA PHE A 740 -44.04 -23.09 -38.98
C PHE A 740 -45.33 -22.26 -38.86
N LYS A 741 -46.17 -22.23 -39.90
CA LYS A 741 -47.44 -21.49 -39.88
C LYS A 741 -48.42 -22.02 -38.82
N ALA A 742 -48.46 -23.33 -38.59
CA ALA A 742 -49.28 -23.90 -37.52
C ALA A 742 -48.82 -23.42 -36.13
N ALA A 743 -47.52 -23.44 -35.86
CA ALA A 743 -46.94 -22.97 -34.60
C ALA A 743 -47.16 -21.46 -34.38
N VAL A 744 -47.05 -20.65 -35.45
CA VAL A 744 -47.36 -19.20 -35.37
C VAL A 744 -48.82 -18.97 -34.99
N VAL A 745 -49.78 -19.66 -35.62
CA VAL A 745 -51.20 -19.53 -35.29
C VAL A 745 -51.49 -19.94 -33.84
N ALA A 746 -50.88 -21.03 -33.37
CA ALA A 746 -50.99 -21.46 -31.97
C ALA A 746 -50.48 -20.39 -31.00
N SER A 747 -49.29 -19.82 -31.26
CA SER A 747 -48.71 -18.78 -30.40
C SER A 747 -49.51 -17.46 -30.36
N GLN A 748 -50.22 -17.12 -31.45
CA GLN A 748 -50.99 -15.88 -31.56
C GLN A 748 -52.35 -15.95 -30.85
N ALA A 749 -52.96 -17.14 -30.76
CA ALA A 749 -54.24 -17.33 -30.08
C ALA A 749 -54.18 -16.94 -28.60
N ASP A 750 -53.00 -17.11 -27.98
CA ASP A 750 -52.79 -16.93 -26.55
C ASP A 750 -51.86 -15.75 -26.20
N GLN A 751 -51.38 -15.01 -27.20
CA GLN A 751 -50.42 -13.89 -27.03
C GLN A 751 -50.95 -12.77 -26.12
N TRP A 752 -52.27 -12.58 -26.04
CA TRP A 752 -52.88 -11.57 -25.16
C TRP A 752 -52.68 -11.88 -23.67
N GLN A 753 -52.53 -13.16 -23.31
CA GLN A 753 -52.41 -13.60 -21.92
C GLN A 753 -51.05 -13.22 -21.30
N ILE A 754 -49.97 -13.18 -22.10
CA ILE A 754 -48.64 -12.73 -21.65
C ILE A 754 -48.68 -11.24 -21.26
N ASN A 755 -49.27 -10.40 -22.10
CA ASN A 755 -49.37 -8.96 -21.83
C ASN A 755 -50.34 -8.66 -20.67
N ALA A 756 -51.43 -9.43 -20.54
CA ALA A 756 -52.40 -9.29 -19.46
C ALA A 756 -51.88 -9.79 -18.10
N ALA A 757 -50.98 -10.77 -18.07
CA ALA A 757 -50.37 -11.29 -16.85
C ALA A 757 -49.26 -10.37 -16.28
N VAL A 758 -48.54 -9.66 -17.16
CA VAL A 758 -47.39 -8.82 -16.79
C VAL A 758 -47.79 -7.39 -16.38
N HIS A 759 -48.82 -6.81 -17.00
CA HIS A 759 -49.35 -5.49 -16.62
C HIS A 759 -50.55 -5.66 -15.67
N TYR A 760 -50.59 -4.89 -14.56
CA TYR A 760 -51.62 -5.02 -13.51
C TYR A 760 -53.04 -4.77 -14.05
N ASN A 761 -53.68 -5.83 -14.55
CA ASN A 761 -55.07 -5.84 -14.97
C ASN A 761 -55.88 -6.57 -13.90
N SER A 762 -56.74 -5.84 -13.19
CA SER A 762 -57.59 -6.34 -12.08
C SER A 762 -58.57 -7.48 -12.46
N TRP A 763 -58.57 -7.90 -13.72
CA TRP A 763 -59.50 -8.85 -14.33
C TRP A 763 -58.82 -10.15 -14.81
N ALA A 764 -57.49 -10.26 -14.75
CA ALA A 764 -56.74 -11.45 -15.19
C ALA A 764 -56.19 -12.25 -13.97
N ASN A 765 -57.07 -12.97 -13.28
CA ASN A 765 -56.66 -14.07 -12.39
C ASN A 765 -56.46 -15.32 -13.25
N LEU A 766 -55.32 -15.41 -13.93
CA LEU A 766 -54.93 -16.61 -14.68
C LEU A 766 -54.36 -17.65 -13.70
N ASP A 767 -54.90 -18.86 -13.72
CA ASP A 767 -54.36 -20.00 -12.98
C ASP A 767 -53.44 -20.84 -13.88
N LYS A 768 -52.69 -21.79 -13.29
CA LYS A 768 -51.80 -22.71 -14.00
C LYS A 768 -52.42 -23.30 -15.28
N LYS A 769 -53.69 -23.73 -15.21
CA LYS A 769 -54.40 -24.37 -16.33
C LYS A 769 -54.65 -23.44 -17.52
N ASP A 770 -54.67 -22.13 -17.28
CA ASP A 770 -54.87 -21.13 -18.33
C ASP A 770 -53.54 -20.81 -19.03
N PHE A 771 -52.42 -20.85 -18.29
CA PHE A 771 -51.11 -20.43 -18.79
C PHE A 771 -50.24 -21.57 -19.36
N GLU A 772 -50.44 -22.83 -18.93
CA GLU A 772 -49.74 -24.01 -19.49
C GLU A 772 -49.86 -24.13 -21.02
N PRO A 773 -51.06 -23.98 -21.64
CA PRO A 773 -51.19 -24.04 -23.10
C PRO A 773 -50.39 -22.95 -23.82
N VAL A 774 -50.25 -21.77 -23.19
CA VAL A 774 -49.49 -20.64 -23.73
C VAL A 774 -48.00 -20.99 -23.78
N VAL A 775 -47.47 -21.54 -22.69
CA VAL A 775 -46.07 -21.96 -22.61
C VAL A 775 -45.75 -23.01 -23.68
N GLU A 776 -46.60 -24.02 -23.84
CA GLU A 776 -46.43 -25.06 -24.86
C GLU A 776 -46.50 -24.49 -26.29
N ALA A 777 -47.45 -23.59 -26.58
CA ALA A 777 -47.54 -22.94 -27.88
C ALA A 777 -46.29 -22.13 -28.24
N PHE A 778 -45.67 -21.46 -27.26
CA PHE A 778 -44.40 -20.76 -27.47
C PHE A 778 -43.20 -21.73 -27.55
N LYS A 779 -43.17 -22.85 -26.81
CA LYS A 779 -42.15 -23.90 -27.01
C LYS A 779 -42.17 -24.39 -28.46
N GLU A 780 -43.34 -24.77 -28.97
CA GLU A 780 -43.51 -25.21 -30.35
C GLU A 780 -43.08 -24.15 -31.39
N LEU A 781 -43.39 -22.87 -31.14
CA LEU A 781 -42.95 -21.77 -31.99
C LEU A 781 -41.42 -21.64 -32.02
N LEU A 782 -40.74 -21.78 -30.89
CA LEU A 782 -39.29 -21.60 -30.84
C LEU A 782 -38.56 -22.77 -31.52
N GLU A 783 -39.09 -23.99 -31.40
CA GLU A 783 -38.53 -25.18 -32.05
C GLU A 783 -38.48 -25.06 -33.59
N VAL A 784 -39.45 -24.39 -34.22
CA VAL A 784 -39.49 -24.27 -35.69
C VAL A 784 -38.45 -23.29 -36.27
N PHE A 785 -37.81 -22.48 -35.42
CA PHE A 785 -36.65 -21.64 -35.81
C PHE A 785 -35.32 -22.37 -35.68
N ALA A 786 -35.31 -23.57 -35.09
CA ALA A 786 -34.10 -24.35 -34.86
C ALA A 786 -34.03 -25.59 -35.76
N CYS A 787 -32.82 -26.10 -35.95
CA CYS A 787 -32.62 -27.38 -36.65
C CYS A 787 -32.90 -28.55 -35.71
N LYS A 788 -33.76 -29.50 -36.11
CA LYS A 788 -34.07 -30.71 -35.34
C LYS A 788 -32.88 -31.61 -35.01
N LYS A 789 -31.74 -31.45 -35.69
CA LYS A 789 -30.55 -32.30 -35.54
C LYS A 789 -29.45 -31.67 -34.70
N CYS A 790 -29.16 -30.39 -34.93
CA CYS A 790 -28.08 -29.69 -34.23
C CYS A 790 -28.58 -28.60 -33.28
N GLU A 791 -29.89 -28.43 -33.15
CA GLU A 791 -30.57 -27.48 -32.25
C GLU A 791 -30.18 -26.00 -32.46
N SER A 792 -29.30 -25.71 -33.42
CA SER A 792 -28.91 -24.34 -33.76
C SER A 792 -30.05 -23.61 -34.46
N LEU A 793 -30.19 -22.32 -34.16
CA LEU A 793 -31.03 -21.41 -34.93
C LEU A 793 -30.69 -21.43 -36.41
N LEU A 794 -31.73 -21.29 -37.24
CA LEU A 794 -31.60 -21.05 -38.67
C LEU A 794 -31.07 -19.64 -38.92
N TYR A 795 -30.10 -19.52 -39.81
CA TYR A 795 -29.45 -18.26 -40.12
C TYR A 795 -29.29 -18.05 -41.63
N VAL A 796 -29.24 -16.78 -42.03
CA VAL A 796 -29.02 -16.37 -43.40
C VAL A 796 -27.53 -16.22 -43.69
N SER A 797 -27.10 -16.78 -44.82
CA SER A 797 -25.75 -16.61 -45.37
C SER A 797 -25.81 -15.87 -46.71
N PRO A 798 -24.91 -14.91 -46.98
CA PRO A 798 -23.96 -14.30 -46.04
C PRO A 798 -24.69 -13.45 -44.98
N GLY A 799 -24.10 -13.36 -43.78
CA GLY A 799 -24.69 -12.64 -42.65
C GLY A 799 -24.82 -11.12 -42.86
N LYS A 800 -24.08 -10.54 -43.82
CA LYS A 800 -24.17 -9.13 -44.23
C LYS A 800 -24.04 -9.01 -45.74
N GLY A 801 -24.57 -7.93 -46.31
CA GLY A 801 -24.54 -7.65 -47.75
C GLY A 801 -25.94 -7.51 -48.38
N PRO A 802 -26.05 -7.04 -49.62
CA PRO A 802 -27.35 -6.70 -50.20
C PRO A 802 -28.24 -7.92 -50.48
N VAL A 803 -27.66 -9.10 -50.66
CA VAL A 803 -28.37 -10.32 -51.06
C VAL A 803 -28.36 -11.34 -49.92
N LYS A 804 -29.49 -12.05 -49.75
CA LYS A 804 -29.62 -13.23 -48.88
C LYS A 804 -29.52 -14.46 -49.78
N GLU A 805 -28.42 -15.21 -49.70
CA GLU A 805 -28.15 -16.29 -50.66
C GLU A 805 -28.75 -17.63 -50.23
N SER A 806 -28.68 -17.96 -48.94
CA SER A 806 -29.20 -19.22 -48.40
C SER A 806 -29.66 -19.09 -46.95
N LEU A 807 -30.63 -19.91 -46.55
CA LEU A 807 -31.04 -20.12 -45.17
C LEU A 807 -30.47 -21.47 -44.70
N ARG A 808 -29.66 -21.46 -43.64
CA ARG A 808 -28.85 -22.61 -43.23
C ARG A 808 -28.96 -22.88 -41.74
N CYS A 809 -28.59 -24.08 -41.34
CA CYS A 809 -28.24 -24.42 -39.95
C CYS A 809 -26.76 -24.78 -39.84
N GLN A 810 -26.22 -24.85 -38.62
CA GLN A 810 -24.78 -25.09 -38.42
C GLN A 810 -24.30 -26.46 -38.93
N CYS A 811 -25.13 -27.50 -38.83
CA CYS A 811 -24.75 -28.84 -39.30
C CYS A 811 -25.01 -29.07 -40.80
N GLY A 812 -25.58 -28.09 -41.51
CA GLY A 812 -25.89 -28.18 -42.95
C GLY A 812 -27.13 -29.01 -43.32
N GLU A 813 -27.81 -29.64 -42.35
CA GLU A 813 -29.04 -30.42 -42.56
C GLU A 813 -30.17 -29.57 -43.18
N VAL A 814 -30.33 -28.34 -42.67
CA VAL A 814 -31.14 -27.31 -43.32
C VAL A 814 -30.20 -26.45 -44.15
N ASN A 815 -30.41 -26.46 -45.46
CA ASN A 815 -29.73 -25.62 -46.43
C ASN A 815 -30.69 -25.30 -47.58
N ILE A 816 -31.36 -24.16 -47.50
CA ILE A 816 -32.35 -23.70 -48.47
C ILE A 816 -31.71 -22.60 -49.32
N ASN A 817 -31.63 -22.83 -50.63
CA ASN A 817 -31.19 -21.79 -51.56
C ASN A 817 -32.27 -20.71 -51.70
N LEU A 818 -31.86 -19.44 -51.71
CA LEU A 818 -32.77 -18.29 -51.81
C LEU A 818 -32.63 -17.54 -53.15
N ILE A 819 -31.67 -17.94 -54.01
CA ILE A 819 -31.39 -17.28 -55.29
C ILE A 819 -32.13 -17.99 -56.43
N LYS A 820 -32.92 -17.25 -57.21
CA LYS A 820 -33.59 -17.79 -58.41
C LYS A 820 -32.60 -18.05 -59.54
N LYS A 821 -32.91 -19.01 -60.42
CA LYS A 821 -32.06 -19.38 -61.56
C LYS A 821 -31.71 -18.17 -62.47
N ASP A 822 -32.66 -17.26 -62.65
CA ASP A 822 -32.50 -16.08 -63.51
C ASP A 822 -31.70 -14.94 -62.86
N GLU A 823 -31.57 -14.93 -61.52
CA GLU A 823 -30.84 -13.92 -60.76
C GLU A 823 -29.33 -14.19 -60.68
N LYS A 824 -28.88 -15.39 -61.09
CA LYS A 824 -27.47 -15.76 -61.08
C LYS A 824 -26.64 -15.09 -62.18
N GLY A 825 -27.31 -14.43 -63.16
CA GLY A 825 -26.67 -13.80 -64.32
C GLY A 825 -26.33 -12.31 -64.16
N SER A 826 -26.73 -11.66 -63.06
CA SER A 826 -26.53 -10.22 -62.83
C SER A 826 -25.55 -9.88 -61.70
N SER A 827 -24.91 -10.89 -61.11
CA SER A 827 -24.00 -10.74 -59.95
C SER A 827 -22.58 -11.25 -60.26
N THR A 828 -21.93 -10.65 -61.25
CA THR A 828 -20.46 -10.60 -61.36
C THR A 828 -19.98 -9.18 -61.21
#